data_AF-A0A957SXZ0-F1
#
_entry.id   AF-A0A957SXZ0-F1
#
_cell.length_a   1.000
_cell.length_b   1.000
_cell.length_c   1.000
_cell.angle_alpha   90.00
_cell.angle_beta   90.00
_cell.angle_gamma   90.00
#
_symmetry.space_group_name_H-M   'P 1'
#
loop_
_entity.id
_entity.type
_entity.pdbx_description
1 polymer ?
#
loop_
_entity_poly.entity_id
_entity_poly.type
_entity_poly.pdbx_seq_one_letter_code
_entity_poly.pdbx_strand_id
1 'polypeptide(L)'
;MSFAERPLDEWQSHADNPAEAAEHAAAETVSPTATKTSAAVWGLLPVLSVLHASGLLVISLANVWALSLSSMSNLLFWIGLAIMLVPTAIRLVQQDVSRQERIGLVISLGMALYLVKLVQSPFAFTYGDEFFHLFNTNMILQNQALFTPNSELTISPLFPGLPSLTAAITTLTGLSVFQAGVVVIGVARLLLIVSIFLFAELTSRSHRIAGLTVLFFMCNSNFLYWSAQFAYESLSFPLVIGAFFLIARRERAGRRSTYMAYTLLTLLTVSAIVITHHISSYFMVAFLFGWWTLVRFEVHLNLQPYLSIVNQWRKGKLDTEEMVEALGSREKRTSLTTGTDMAPVATAMPNGEELTEERGPEGIALFSFILALAWLTYVAITTYGYISGVISRAGLSLVDILTGSEQFRQLFASADGYDVPLLERVVTLTGIALSLIGLPFGLQHFWRHYRQSAVAWILATGAVSYFAMLPMRLTTAGWQTGNRASVYFYLGLAFVLALAADKLWTERQRFVGGIINRTMVFGVVFVMIFASGVVAGWNPQNRFAKPVVVDAGGELIEAQGMNAALWMRETLGTNHNVVTDEANGRLMLAYGEQYGYAGRFPFVYDILRTPTFTPKQLGAMQSWDLNYAVVDRRESVWNPMAGYFFDPVNDEGKPTVELTDPLIAQKFDRQPLVSRIMDAGTLVIYDVNELMAVARRAAAGEVLPPALANMLLAGSEVSPAMVNELLESGAISEEKIKAMIADGELDPSQINPALLPEGVDLNEVNLDDVKLDEMNSAGIDLNHIEPKVLEAAQ
;
A
#
# COMPACT_ATOMS: atom_id res chain seq x y z
N MET A 1 -27.81 86.34 -30.24
CA MET A 1 -28.98 86.91 -30.96
C MET A 1 -28.50 87.29 -32.35
N SER A 2 -29.06 86.89 -33.48
CA SER A 2 -30.09 85.92 -33.89
C SER A 2 -30.02 85.90 -35.42
N PHE A 3 -30.41 84.78 -36.05
CA PHE A 3 -30.93 84.58 -37.41
C PHE A 3 -30.21 83.51 -38.26
N ALA A 4 -31.07 82.65 -38.82
CA ALA A 4 -30.94 81.88 -40.08
C ALA A 4 -29.97 80.68 -40.04
N GLU A 5 -30.21 79.49 -40.62
CA GLU A 5 -31.04 79.04 -41.74
C GLU A 5 -31.43 77.54 -41.56
N ARG A 6 -32.53 77.09 -42.18
CA ARG A 6 -32.83 75.65 -42.46
C ARG A 6 -32.29 75.31 -43.87
N PRO A 7 -32.00 74.03 -44.22
CA PRO A 7 -33.01 73.08 -44.76
C PRO A 7 -32.81 71.62 -44.23
N LEU A 8 -33.83 70.80 -43.92
CA LEU A 8 -34.80 70.09 -44.78
C LEU A 8 -34.16 69.27 -45.91
N ASP A 9 -33.99 67.96 -45.65
CA ASP A 9 -34.00 66.77 -46.55
C ASP A 9 -33.74 65.58 -45.59
N GLU A 10 -34.48 64.47 -45.46
CA GLU A 10 -35.50 63.80 -46.26
C GLU A 10 -36.56 63.17 -45.34
N TRP A 11 -37.74 63.01 -45.93
CA TRP A 11 -38.89 62.25 -45.47
C TRP A 11 -38.53 60.75 -45.34
N GLN A 12 -39.06 59.97 -44.39
CA GLN A 12 -40.40 59.35 -44.39
C GLN A 12 -40.60 58.71 -42.99
N SER A 13 -41.54 59.14 -42.14
CA SER A 13 -42.98 58.84 -42.11
C SER A 13 -43.38 57.36 -41.88
N HIS A 14 -44.00 57.15 -40.71
CA HIS A 14 -44.97 56.14 -40.27
C HIS A 14 -44.45 55.21 -39.16
N ALA A 15 -44.73 55.52 -37.88
CA ALA A 15 -46.01 55.46 -37.17
C ALA A 15 -46.48 54.01 -36.98
N ASP A 16 -46.26 53.54 -35.75
CA ASP A 16 -46.61 52.26 -35.18
C ASP A 16 -48.10 51.92 -35.38
N ASN A 17 -48.36 50.72 -35.90
CA ASN A 17 -49.66 50.06 -35.79
C ASN A 17 -49.53 48.91 -34.75
N PRO A 18 -50.16 49.00 -33.56
CA PRO A 18 -50.00 47.99 -32.50
C PRO A 18 -50.58 46.61 -32.84
N ALA A 19 -51.28 46.46 -33.97
CA ALA A 19 -51.93 45.22 -34.37
C ALA A 19 -51.02 44.25 -35.16
N GLU A 20 -49.99 44.73 -35.86
CA GLU A 20 -49.04 43.86 -36.59
C GLU A 20 -47.94 43.28 -35.68
N ALA A 21 -47.68 43.90 -34.52
CA ALA A 21 -46.72 43.39 -33.53
C ALA A 21 -47.23 42.13 -32.80
N ALA A 22 -48.54 41.88 -32.79
CA ALA A 22 -49.13 40.70 -32.14
C ALA A 22 -49.14 39.46 -33.05
N GLU A 23 -49.11 39.64 -34.38
CA GLU A 23 -49.16 38.53 -35.34
C GLU A 23 -47.75 38.02 -35.72
N HIS A 24 -46.73 38.89 -35.65
CA HIS A 24 -45.32 38.46 -35.74
C HIS A 24 -44.79 37.75 -34.49
N ALA A 25 -45.45 37.90 -33.33
CA ALA A 25 -45.09 37.18 -32.11
C ALA A 25 -45.65 35.74 -32.04
N ALA A 26 -46.53 35.36 -32.96
CA ALA A 26 -47.20 34.05 -32.97
C ALA A 26 -46.69 33.08 -34.05
N ALA A 27 -45.70 33.48 -34.86
CA ALA A 27 -45.17 32.69 -35.98
C ALA A 27 -43.64 32.51 -35.97
N GLU A 28 -42.96 32.75 -34.84
CA GLU A 28 -41.63 32.17 -34.63
C GLU A 28 -41.79 30.70 -34.22
N THR A 29 -41.76 29.87 -35.26
CA THR A 29 -41.34 28.48 -35.27
C THR A 29 -40.80 27.98 -33.93
N VAL A 30 -41.54 27.05 -33.34
CA VAL A 30 -41.04 26.08 -32.37
C VAL A 30 -39.85 25.36 -33.01
N SER A 31 -38.66 25.91 -32.85
CA SER A 31 -37.40 25.23 -33.13
C SER A 31 -37.18 24.21 -32.02
N PRO A 32 -37.06 22.91 -32.32
CA PRO A 32 -36.73 21.90 -31.33
C PRO A 32 -35.23 21.99 -31.02
N THR A 33 -34.79 23.06 -30.37
CA THR A 33 -33.38 23.30 -30.01
C THR A 33 -33.16 23.59 -28.52
N ALA A 34 -34.19 23.43 -27.68
CA ALA A 34 -34.10 23.69 -26.24
C ALA A 34 -33.92 22.43 -25.36
N THR A 35 -33.44 21.31 -25.92
CA THR A 35 -33.02 20.11 -25.15
C THR A 35 -31.57 19.66 -25.38
N LYS A 36 -30.74 20.47 -26.05
CA LYS A 36 -29.30 20.18 -26.26
C LYS A 36 -28.37 20.73 -25.19
N THR A 37 -28.87 21.37 -24.13
CA THR A 37 -28.06 22.25 -23.28
C THR A 37 -27.49 21.65 -21.99
N SER A 38 -27.87 20.44 -21.54
CA SER A 38 -27.20 19.79 -20.39
C SER A 38 -26.28 18.64 -20.76
N ALA A 39 -26.61 17.86 -21.81
CA ALA A 39 -25.79 16.76 -22.30
C ALA A 39 -24.44 17.24 -22.88
N ALA A 40 -24.36 18.48 -23.36
CA ALA A 40 -23.14 19.07 -23.94
C ALA A 40 -22.03 19.34 -22.89
N VAL A 41 -22.38 19.51 -21.61
CA VAL A 41 -21.42 19.94 -20.57
C VAL A 41 -20.55 18.77 -20.09
N TRP A 42 -21.14 17.58 -19.99
CA TRP A 42 -20.51 16.37 -19.46
C TRP A 42 -19.96 15.43 -20.54
N GLY A 43 -20.21 15.73 -21.82
CA GLY A 43 -19.69 14.96 -22.96
C GLY A 43 -19.95 13.46 -22.84
N LEU A 44 -18.90 12.64 -22.94
CA LEU A 44 -18.99 11.18 -22.86
C LEU A 44 -18.91 10.61 -21.43
N LEU A 45 -18.87 11.46 -20.40
CA LEU A 45 -18.78 11.00 -19.01
C LEU A 45 -19.87 9.98 -18.63
N PRO A 46 -21.17 10.16 -18.97
CA PRO A 46 -22.18 9.17 -18.60
C PRO A 46 -21.93 7.81 -19.25
N VAL A 47 -21.59 7.79 -20.54
CA VAL A 47 -21.31 6.55 -21.29
C VAL A 47 -20.06 5.86 -20.74
N LEU A 48 -19.00 6.62 -20.49
CA LEU A 48 -17.77 6.07 -19.93
C LEU A 48 -17.94 5.61 -18.48
N SER A 49 -18.85 6.21 -17.72
CA SER A 49 -19.19 5.72 -16.36
C SER A 49 -19.94 4.38 -16.41
N VAL A 50 -20.78 4.13 -17.42
CA VAL A 50 -21.36 2.79 -17.64
C VAL A 50 -20.27 1.78 -17.99
N LEU A 51 -19.29 2.15 -18.82
CA LEU A 51 -18.15 1.27 -19.09
C LEU A 51 -17.30 1.01 -17.83
N HIS A 52 -17.11 2.00 -16.96
CA HIS A 52 -16.48 1.80 -15.67
C HIS A 52 -17.23 0.78 -14.81
N ALA A 53 -18.55 0.90 -14.72
CA ALA A 53 -19.39 -0.07 -14.00
C ALA A 53 -19.35 -1.47 -14.63
N SER A 54 -19.39 -1.59 -15.96
CA SER A 54 -19.26 -2.86 -16.67
C SER A 54 -17.90 -3.51 -16.45
N GLY A 55 -16.82 -2.73 -16.46
CA GLY A 55 -15.47 -3.22 -16.16
C GLY A 55 -15.36 -3.73 -14.72
N LEU A 56 -15.96 -3.04 -13.76
CA LEU A 56 -16.06 -3.49 -12.37
C LEU A 56 -16.88 -4.77 -12.22
N LEU A 57 -17.97 -4.93 -12.97
CA LEU A 57 -18.75 -6.16 -12.99
C LEU A 57 -17.91 -7.34 -13.49
N VAL A 58 -17.14 -7.14 -14.57
CA VAL A 58 -16.23 -8.18 -15.09
C VAL A 58 -15.13 -8.52 -14.07
N ILE A 59 -14.58 -7.54 -13.34
CA ILE A 59 -13.62 -7.80 -12.27
C ILE A 59 -14.25 -8.56 -11.11
N SER A 60 -15.51 -8.25 -10.77
CA SER A 60 -16.25 -8.99 -9.73
C SER A 60 -16.44 -10.45 -10.14
N LEU A 61 -16.76 -10.72 -11.42
CA LEU A 61 -16.78 -12.08 -11.97
C LEU A 61 -15.41 -12.75 -11.95
N ALA A 62 -14.34 -11.99 -12.21
CA ALA A 62 -12.96 -12.50 -12.12
C ALA A 62 -12.63 -12.97 -10.69
N ASN A 63 -13.07 -12.23 -9.67
CA ASN A 63 -12.92 -12.61 -8.26
C ASN A 63 -13.72 -13.89 -7.92
N VAL A 64 -14.95 -14.02 -8.40
CA VAL A 64 -15.75 -15.25 -8.21
C VAL A 64 -15.07 -16.46 -8.86
N TRP A 65 -14.57 -16.31 -10.08
CA TRP A 65 -13.83 -17.38 -10.79
C TRP A 65 -12.46 -17.68 -10.19
N ALA A 66 -11.84 -16.71 -9.50
CA ALA A 66 -10.59 -16.95 -8.77
C ALA A 66 -10.80 -17.91 -7.59
N LEU A 67 -11.99 -17.93 -6.98
CA LEU A 67 -12.33 -18.88 -5.92
C LEU A 67 -12.36 -20.34 -6.42
N SER A 68 -12.58 -20.56 -7.72
CA SER A 68 -12.53 -21.89 -8.35
C SER A 68 -11.17 -22.19 -9.00
N LEU A 69 -10.12 -21.43 -8.69
CA LEU A 69 -8.75 -21.56 -9.22
C LEU A 69 -8.62 -21.55 -10.74
N SER A 70 -9.61 -20.98 -11.44
CA SER A 70 -9.57 -20.96 -12.90
C SER A 70 -8.57 -19.93 -13.42
N SER A 71 -7.81 -20.32 -14.45
CA SER A 71 -6.95 -19.41 -15.20
C SER A 71 -7.73 -18.28 -15.91
N MET A 72 -9.05 -18.44 -16.09
CA MET A 72 -9.94 -17.43 -16.68
C MET A 72 -10.03 -16.15 -15.84
N SER A 73 -9.82 -16.25 -14.52
CA SER A 73 -9.81 -15.11 -13.60
C SER A 73 -8.85 -14.00 -14.05
N ASN A 74 -7.62 -14.37 -14.44
CA ASN A 74 -6.61 -13.44 -14.95
C ASN A 74 -7.05 -12.74 -16.25
N LEU A 75 -7.63 -13.48 -17.18
CA LEU A 75 -8.11 -12.90 -18.44
C LEU A 75 -9.25 -11.90 -18.19
N LEU A 76 -10.24 -12.28 -17.38
CA LEU A 76 -11.36 -11.40 -17.03
C LEU A 76 -10.90 -10.15 -16.28
N PHE A 77 -9.94 -10.28 -15.37
CA PHE A 77 -9.35 -9.14 -14.66
C PHE A 77 -8.76 -8.11 -15.63
N TRP A 78 -7.93 -8.54 -16.57
CA TRP A 78 -7.33 -7.64 -17.56
C TRP A 78 -8.35 -7.06 -18.53
N ILE A 79 -9.36 -7.83 -18.95
CA ILE A 79 -10.46 -7.34 -19.78
C ILE A 79 -11.25 -6.26 -19.03
N GLY A 80 -11.62 -6.51 -17.77
CA GLY A 80 -12.36 -5.56 -16.95
C GLY A 80 -11.60 -4.24 -16.79
N LEU A 81 -10.30 -4.29 -16.50
CA LEU A 81 -9.44 -3.10 -16.47
C LEU A 81 -9.38 -2.39 -17.82
N ALA A 82 -9.21 -3.12 -18.93
CA ALA A 82 -9.12 -2.55 -20.27
C ALA A 82 -10.41 -1.82 -20.69
N ILE A 83 -11.58 -2.37 -20.35
CA ILE A 83 -12.89 -1.74 -20.59
C ILE A 83 -12.97 -0.36 -19.91
N MET A 84 -12.39 -0.21 -18.72
CA MET A 84 -12.39 1.07 -18.00
C MET A 84 -11.32 2.03 -18.53
N LEU A 85 -10.11 1.53 -18.76
CA LEU A 85 -8.92 2.34 -19.01
C LEU A 85 -8.82 2.83 -20.45
N VAL A 86 -9.02 1.95 -21.44
CA VAL A 86 -8.77 2.27 -22.86
C VAL A 86 -9.68 3.40 -23.35
N PRO A 87 -11.02 3.33 -23.18
CA PRO A 87 -11.90 4.36 -23.69
C PRO A 87 -11.69 5.71 -23.00
N THR A 88 -11.42 5.69 -21.68
CA THR A 88 -11.18 6.89 -20.89
C THR A 88 -9.86 7.56 -21.24
N ALA A 89 -8.79 6.78 -21.45
CA ALA A 89 -7.51 7.30 -21.93
C ALA A 89 -7.63 7.92 -23.33
N ILE A 90 -8.33 7.24 -24.25
CA ILE A 90 -8.63 7.75 -25.60
C ILE A 90 -9.38 9.08 -25.51
N ARG A 91 -10.39 9.19 -24.64
CA ARG A 91 -11.16 10.43 -24.48
C ARG A 91 -10.30 11.54 -23.87
N LEU A 92 -9.55 11.26 -22.81
CA LEU A 92 -8.70 12.26 -22.14
C LEU A 92 -7.59 12.83 -23.03
N VAL A 93 -7.08 12.09 -24.02
CA VAL A 93 -6.07 12.64 -24.94
C VAL A 93 -6.65 13.53 -26.04
N GLN A 94 -7.97 13.56 -26.27
CA GLN A 94 -8.59 14.41 -27.30
C GLN A 94 -8.53 15.90 -26.92
N GLN A 95 -8.58 16.80 -27.92
CA GLN A 95 -8.54 18.25 -27.70
C GLN A 95 -9.90 18.79 -27.27
N ASP A 96 -10.99 18.32 -27.88
CA ASP A 96 -12.36 18.84 -27.73
C ASP A 96 -13.09 18.35 -26.47
N VAL A 97 -12.36 18.17 -25.36
CA VAL A 97 -12.90 17.69 -24.08
C VAL A 97 -12.88 18.80 -23.05
N SER A 98 -14.05 19.13 -22.52
CA SER A 98 -14.22 20.21 -21.55
C SER A 98 -13.47 19.93 -20.25
N ARG A 99 -13.16 20.98 -19.49
CA ARG A 99 -12.55 20.84 -18.15
C ARG A 99 -13.40 20.00 -17.22
N GLN A 100 -14.73 20.18 -17.22
CA GLN A 100 -15.66 19.45 -16.36
C GLN A 100 -15.71 17.97 -16.73
N GLU A 101 -15.77 17.65 -18.03
CA GLU A 101 -15.71 16.27 -18.50
C GLU A 101 -14.39 15.61 -18.09
N ARG A 102 -13.24 16.26 -18.25
CA ARG A 102 -11.94 15.70 -17.82
C ARG A 102 -11.89 15.39 -16.34
N ILE A 103 -12.36 16.30 -15.50
CA ILE A 103 -12.43 16.11 -14.04
C ILE A 103 -13.35 14.93 -13.72
N GLY A 104 -14.54 14.91 -14.30
CA GLY A 104 -15.50 13.82 -14.10
C GLY A 104 -14.93 12.47 -14.53
N LEU A 105 -14.21 12.41 -15.66
CA LEU A 105 -13.62 11.18 -16.19
C LEU A 105 -12.54 10.63 -15.27
N VAL A 106 -11.62 11.47 -14.79
CA VAL A 106 -10.56 11.01 -13.88
C VAL A 106 -11.10 10.67 -12.49
N ILE A 107 -12.14 11.34 -12.01
CA ILE A 107 -12.83 10.97 -10.76
C ILE A 107 -13.52 9.62 -10.93
N SER A 108 -14.34 9.48 -11.97
CA SER A 108 -15.09 8.25 -12.24
C SER A 108 -14.15 7.05 -12.41
N LEU A 109 -13.08 7.20 -13.20
CA LEU A 109 -12.07 6.15 -13.37
C LEU A 109 -11.32 5.86 -12.07
N GLY A 110 -10.84 6.88 -11.36
CA GLY A 110 -10.06 6.69 -10.14
C GLY A 110 -10.86 6.08 -9.00
N MET A 111 -12.14 6.44 -8.86
CA MET A 111 -13.04 5.79 -7.91
C MET A 111 -13.40 4.37 -8.35
N ALA A 112 -13.59 4.11 -9.64
CA ALA A 112 -13.77 2.74 -10.13
C ALA A 112 -12.55 1.87 -9.83
N LEU A 113 -11.32 2.38 -10.02
CA LEU A 113 -10.10 1.65 -9.64
C LEU A 113 -9.98 1.45 -8.12
N TYR A 114 -10.49 2.38 -7.29
CA TYR A 114 -10.59 2.14 -5.84
C TYR A 114 -11.57 1.00 -5.51
N LEU A 115 -12.71 0.95 -6.21
CA LEU A 115 -13.67 -0.14 -6.06
C LEU A 115 -13.10 -1.51 -6.47
N VAL A 116 -12.10 -1.58 -7.36
CA VAL A 116 -11.40 -2.85 -7.67
C VAL A 116 -10.80 -3.48 -6.41
N LYS A 117 -10.19 -2.68 -5.52
CA LYS A 117 -9.71 -3.17 -4.22
C LYS A 117 -10.88 -3.59 -3.33
N LEU A 118 -11.95 -2.79 -3.28
CA LEU A 118 -13.08 -3.12 -2.41
C LEU A 118 -13.81 -4.39 -2.83
N VAL A 119 -14.02 -4.65 -4.12
CA VAL A 119 -14.67 -5.91 -4.57
C VAL A 119 -13.76 -7.13 -4.40
N GLN A 120 -12.45 -6.93 -4.25
CA GLN A 120 -11.51 -7.99 -3.90
C GLN A 120 -11.67 -8.42 -2.43
N SER A 121 -12.00 -7.50 -1.53
CA SER A 121 -12.21 -7.74 -0.09
C SER A 121 -13.39 -6.93 0.46
N PRO A 122 -14.65 -7.28 0.08
CA PRO A 122 -15.80 -6.41 0.34
C PRO A 122 -16.29 -6.43 1.80
N PHE A 123 -15.84 -7.39 2.61
CA PHE A 123 -16.38 -7.62 3.95
C PHE A 123 -15.37 -7.39 5.09
N ALA A 124 -14.07 -7.37 4.80
CA ALA A 124 -13.04 -7.26 5.82
C ALA A 124 -11.76 -6.67 5.25
N PHE A 125 -10.91 -6.17 6.14
CA PHE A 125 -9.51 -5.89 5.80
C PHE A 125 -8.74 -7.20 5.64
N THR A 126 -7.90 -7.29 4.61
CA THR A 126 -7.19 -8.53 4.24
C THR A 126 -5.70 -8.32 4.01
N TYR A 127 -5.23 -7.07 3.98
CA TYR A 127 -3.81 -6.76 3.80
C TYR A 127 -3.11 -6.42 5.13
N GLY A 128 -1.81 -6.70 5.19
CA GLY A 128 -1.02 -6.58 6.43
C GLY A 128 -1.11 -5.22 7.12
N ASP A 129 -0.87 -4.13 6.37
CA ASP A 129 -0.93 -2.76 6.92
C ASP A 129 -2.34 -2.42 7.46
N GLU A 130 -3.40 -3.00 6.89
CA GLU A 130 -4.78 -2.76 7.34
C GLU A 130 -5.05 -3.34 8.74
N PHE A 131 -4.46 -4.49 9.06
CA PHE A 131 -4.59 -5.10 10.40
C PHE A 131 -3.92 -4.26 11.49
N PHE A 132 -2.75 -3.68 11.21
CA PHE A 132 -2.07 -2.80 12.17
C PHE A 132 -2.93 -1.58 12.51
N HIS A 133 -3.54 -0.96 11.50
CA HIS A 133 -4.38 0.21 11.72
C HIS A 133 -5.77 -0.13 12.25
N LEU A 134 -6.31 -1.31 11.93
CA LEU A 134 -7.52 -1.84 12.54
C LEU A 134 -7.33 -1.98 14.05
N PHE A 135 -6.26 -2.67 14.47
CA PHE A 135 -5.90 -2.79 15.88
C PHE A 135 -5.75 -1.43 16.56
N ASN A 136 -4.94 -0.52 15.99
CA ASN A 136 -4.74 0.80 16.57
C ASN A 136 -6.07 1.58 16.72
N THR A 137 -7.00 1.43 15.79
CA THR A 137 -8.32 2.08 15.86
C THR A 137 -9.18 1.48 16.96
N ASN A 138 -9.23 0.14 17.06
CA ASN A 138 -9.95 -0.57 18.11
C ASN A 138 -9.41 -0.20 19.50
N MET A 139 -8.10 -0.12 19.66
CA MET A 139 -7.47 0.29 20.92
C MET A 139 -7.84 1.72 21.33
N ILE A 140 -7.95 2.66 20.37
CA ILE A 140 -8.41 4.02 20.68
C ILE A 140 -9.87 4.00 21.15
N LEU A 141 -10.73 3.22 20.47
CA LEU A 141 -12.15 3.11 20.83
C LEU A 141 -12.36 2.46 22.20
N GLN A 142 -11.61 1.40 22.49
CA GLN A 142 -11.71 0.65 23.75
C GLN A 142 -11.07 1.41 24.92
N ASN A 143 -9.82 1.86 24.77
CA ASN A 143 -9.05 2.43 25.88
C ASN A 143 -9.24 3.94 26.05
N GLN A 144 -9.87 4.61 25.07
CA GLN A 144 -9.97 6.08 25.01
C GLN A 144 -8.59 6.77 25.12
N ALA A 145 -7.54 6.06 24.68
CA ALA A 145 -6.17 6.47 24.77
C ALA A 145 -5.49 6.42 23.40
N LEU A 146 -4.71 7.45 23.10
CA LEU A 146 -3.80 7.45 21.95
C LEU A 146 -2.52 6.70 22.32
N PHE A 147 -1.78 6.22 21.31
CA PHE A 147 -0.44 5.63 21.44
C PHE A 147 -0.36 4.26 22.12
N THR A 148 -1.44 3.47 22.14
CA THR A 148 -1.40 2.07 22.58
C THR A 148 -0.33 1.29 21.78
N PRO A 149 0.57 0.53 22.44
CA PRO A 149 1.64 -0.20 21.77
C PRO A 149 1.11 -1.18 20.71
N ASN A 150 1.85 -1.33 19.63
CA ASN A 150 1.60 -2.29 18.56
C ASN A 150 2.88 -3.11 18.34
N SER A 151 2.83 -4.42 18.57
CA SER A 151 4.03 -5.27 18.54
C SER A 151 4.56 -5.48 17.13
N GLU A 152 3.70 -5.53 16.12
CA GLU A 152 4.07 -5.80 14.74
C GLU A 152 4.66 -4.57 14.02
N LEU A 153 3.96 -3.42 14.12
CA LEU A 153 4.40 -2.15 13.54
C LEU A 153 4.50 -1.08 14.62
N THR A 154 5.58 -1.18 15.41
CA THR A 154 5.88 -0.35 16.60
C THR A 154 5.88 1.16 16.35
N ILE A 155 6.10 1.60 15.10
CA ILE A 155 6.07 3.03 14.74
C ILE A 155 4.65 3.54 14.49
N SER A 156 3.71 2.67 14.10
CA SER A 156 2.37 3.09 13.70
C SER A 156 1.56 3.81 14.78
N PRO A 157 1.62 3.45 16.09
CA PRO A 157 0.85 4.16 17.11
C PRO A 157 1.32 5.60 17.34
N LEU A 158 2.59 5.91 17.05
CA LEU A 158 3.20 7.23 17.19
C LEU A 158 2.69 8.23 16.13
N PHE A 159 1.97 7.74 15.13
CA PHE A 159 1.32 8.52 14.09
C PHE A 159 -0.19 8.21 14.05
N PRO A 160 -0.95 8.67 15.05
CA PRO A 160 -2.33 8.23 15.26
C PRO A 160 -3.36 8.90 14.33
N GLY A 161 -2.95 9.69 13.34
CA GLY A 161 -3.86 10.48 12.51
C GLY A 161 -4.97 9.66 11.82
N LEU A 162 -4.62 8.57 11.13
CA LEU A 162 -5.60 7.67 10.52
C LEU A 162 -6.52 6.98 11.54
N PRO A 163 -6.01 6.27 12.57
CA PRO A 163 -6.87 5.57 13.51
C PRO A 163 -7.73 6.55 14.34
N SER A 164 -7.23 7.74 14.67
CA SER A 164 -8.02 8.77 15.37
C SER A 164 -9.19 9.29 14.54
N LEU A 165 -8.96 9.60 13.25
CA LEU A 165 -10.02 10.03 12.34
C LEU A 165 -11.07 8.93 12.16
N THR A 166 -10.63 7.68 12.06
CA THR A 166 -11.52 6.53 11.84
C THR A 166 -12.35 6.25 13.09
N ALA A 167 -11.73 6.25 14.28
CA ALA A 167 -12.43 6.12 15.56
C ALA A 167 -13.47 7.23 15.77
N ALA A 168 -13.15 8.48 15.39
CA ALA A 168 -14.09 9.58 15.44
C ALA A 168 -15.31 9.36 14.53
N ILE A 169 -15.10 8.90 13.29
CA ILE A 169 -16.20 8.59 12.36
C ILE A 169 -17.04 7.42 12.88
N THR A 170 -16.41 6.35 13.36
CA THR A 170 -17.11 5.21 13.98
C THR A 170 -18.00 5.67 15.14
N THR A 171 -17.46 6.49 16.05
CA THR A 171 -18.20 7.02 17.20
C THR A 171 -19.35 7.94 16.79
N LEU A 172 -19.16 8.80 15.77
CA LEU A 172 -20.16 9.77 15.33
C LEU A 172 -21.29 9.16 14.48
N THR A 173 -21.01 8.08 13.76
CA THR A 173 -21.93 7.51 12.75
C THR A 173 -22.50 6.15 13.13
N GLY A 174 -21.87 5.42 14.05
CA GLY A 174 -22.21 4.03 14.36
C GLY A 174 -21.73 3.01 13.32
N LEU A 175 -20.99 3.45 12.29
CA LEU A 175 -20.37 2.55 11.31
C LEU A 175 -19.29 1.68 11.96
N SER A 176 -19.16 0.43 11.52
CA SER A 176 -18.04 -0.42 11.94
C SER A 176 -16.70 0.20 11.53
N VAL A 177 -15.60 -0.18 12.20
CA VAL A 177 -14.26 0.32 11.86
C VAL A 177 -13.89 0.04 10.41
N PHE A 178 -14.31 -1.11 9.88
CA PHE A 178 -14.16 -1.43 8.46
C PHE A 178 -14.89 -0.43 7.56
N GLN A 179 -16.18 -0.20 7.80
CA GLN A 179 -16.99 0.74 7.01
C GLN A 179 -16.47 2.16 7.09
N ALA A 180 -16.12 2.63 8.30
CA ALA A 180 -15.52 3.94 8.50
C ALA A 180 -14.18 4.07 7.77
N GLY A 181 -13.32 3.06 7.85
CA GLY A 181 -12.03 3.03 7.15
C GLY A 181 -12.19 3.07 5.62
N VAL A 182 -13.16 2.33 5.06
CA VAL A 182 -13.50 2.39 3.63
C VAL A 182 -13.93 3.81 3.22
N VAL A 183 -14.77 4.47 4.01
CA VAL A 183 -15.19 5.86 3.73
C VAL A 183 -13.99 6.82 3.80
N VAL A 184 -13.15 6.71 4.83
CA VAL A 184 -11.95 7.56 5.00
C VAL A 184 -11.02 7.43 3.79
N ILE A 185 -10.68 6.21 3.38
CA ILE A 185 -9.78 5.98 2.25
C ILE A 185 -10.44 6.38 0.92
N GLY A 186 -11.73 6.13 0.75
CA GLY A 186 -12.48 6.58 -0.43
C GLY A 186 -12.47 8.11 -0.59
N VAL A 187 -12.65 8.84 0.50
CA VAL A 187 -12.55 10.31 0.50
C VAL A 187 -11.11 10.75 0.24
N ALA A 188 -10.11 10.11 0.86
CA ALA A 188 -8.71 10.38 0.61
C ALA A 188 -8.33 10.16 -0.87
N ARG A 189 -8.90 9.13 -1.51
CA ARG A 189 -8.74 8.86 -2.95
C ARG A 189 -9.35 9.94 -3.83
N LEU A 190 -10.57 10.37 -3.52
CA LEU A 190 -11.20 11.49 -4.23
C LEU A 190 -10.36 12.76 -4.11
N LEU A 191 -9.91 13.08 -2.89
CA LEU A 191 -9.03 14.21 -2.62
C LEU A 191 -7.72 14.13 -3.40
N LEU A 192 -7.12 12.94 -3.50
CA LEU A 192 -5.89 12.73 -4.27
C LEU A 192 -6.08 13.08 -5.74
N ILE A 193 -7.11 12.51 -6.37
CA ILE A 193 -7.42 12.71 -7.79
C ILE A 193 -7.64 14.19 -8.08
N VAL A 194 -8.48 14.85 -7.27
CA VAL A 194 -8.80 16.26 -7.43
C VAL A 194 -7.57 17.14 -7.17
N SER A 195 -6.78 16.83 -6.14
CA SER A 195 -5.59 17.63 -5.80
C SER A 195 -4.50 17.51 -6.86
N ILE A 196 -4.23 16.32 -7.41
CA ILE A 196 -3.29 16.15 -8.54
C ILE A 196 -3.80 16.93 -9.75
N PHE A 197 -5.09 16.82 -10.09
CA PHE A 197 -5.67 17.54 -11.23
C PHE A 197 -5.46 19.05 -11.06
N LEU A 198 -5.90 19.60 -9.92
CA LEU A 198 -5.87 21.03 -9.69
C LEU A 198 -4.43 21.57 -9.56
N PHE A 199 -3.54 20.82 -8.92
CA PHE A 199 -2.13 21.19 -8.81
C PHE A 199 -1.41 21.17 -10.17
N ALA A 200 -1.63 20.13 -10.97
CA ALA A 200 -1.08 20.02 -12.31
C ALA A 200 -1.68 21.07 -13.26
N GLU A 201 -2.97 21.40 -13.13
CA GLU A 201 -3.63 22.46 -13.89
C GLU A 201 -3.06 23.83 -13.56
N LEU A 202 -2.84 24.13 -12.27
CA LEU A 202 -2.21 25.39 -11.87
C LEU A 202 -0.79 25.52 -12.43
N THR A 203 -0.03 24.42 -12.43
CA THR A 203 1.37 24.40 -12.91
C THR A 203 1.46 24.47 -14.44
N SER A 204 0.64 23.70 -15.15
CA SER A 204 0.67 23.61 -16.63
C SER A 204 -0.19 24.66 -17.34
N ARG A 205 -1.14 25.29 -16.64
CA ARG A 205 -2.23 26.11 -17.22
C ARG A 205 -3.04 25.35 -18.29
N SER A 206 -3.08 24.02 -18.20
CA SER A 206 -3.79 23.17 -19.15
C SER A 206 -4.57 22.06 -18.43
N HIS A 207 -5.89 22.16 -18.46
CA HIS A 207 -6.82 21.13 -18.00
C HIS A 207 -6.59 19.75 -18.68
N ARG A 208 -6.04 19.73 -19.91
CA ARG A 208 -5.67 18.49 -20.60
C ARG A 208 -4.43 17.85 -20.00
N ILE A 209 -3.34 18.61 -19.83
CA ILE A 209 -2.12 18.13 -19.16
C ILE A 209 -2.45 17.68 -17.73
N ALA A 210 -3.33 18.40 -17.04
CA ALA A 210 -3.82 17.99 -15.72
C ALA A 210 -4.54 16.64 -15.73
N GLY A 211 -5.51 16.45 -16.64
CA GLY A 211 -6.20 15.16 -16.79
C GLY A 211 -5.26 14.02 -17.16
N LEU A 212 -4.29 14.26 -18.06
CA LEU A 212 -3.27 13.27 -18.42
C LEU A 212 -2.29 12.99 -17.27
N THR A 213 -1.96 13.98 -16.45
CA THR A 213 -1.09 13.80 -15.27
C THR A 213 -1.76 12.87 -14.27
N VAL A 214 -3.06 13.08 -13.99
CA VAL A 214 -3.83 12.18 -13.15
C VAL A 214 -3.89 10.77 -13.75
N LEU A 215 -4.20 10.68 -15.05
CA LEU A 215 -4.27 9.41 -15.76
C LEU A 215 -2.95 8.62 -15.67
N PHE A 216 -1.81 9.26 -15.95
CA PHE A 216 -0.52 8.60 -15.80
C PHE A 216 -0.18 8.30 -14.35
N PHE A 217 -0.55 9.14 -13.39
CA PHE A 217 -0.33 8.86 -11.97
C PHE A 217 -1.04 7.56 -11.53
N MET A 218 -2.18 7.23 -12.13
CA MET A 218 -2.88 5.96 -11.90
C MET A 218 -2.06 4.73 -12.33
N CYS A 219 -1.04 4.90 -13.17
CA CYS A 219 -0.12 3.82 -13.56
C CYS A 219 0.96 3.53 -12.51
N ASN A 220 1.03 4.30 -11.42
CA ASN A 220 1.95 3.98 -10.34
C ASN A 220 1.65 2.59 -9.76
N SER A 221 2.69 1.82 -9.44
CA SER A 221 2.55 0.43 -8.97
C SER A 221 1.77 0.28 -7.67
N ASN A 222 1.70 1.35 -6.87
CA ASN A 222 0.97 1.40 -5.62
C ASN A 222 -0.45 1.96 -5.80
N PHE A 223 -0.85 2.42 -6.99
CA PHE A 223 -2.14 3.07 -7.18
C PHE A 223 -3.33 2.11 -7.12
N LEU A 224 -3.25 0.87 -7.62
CA LEU A 224 -4.43 0.01 -7.67
C LEU A 224 -4.82 -0.55 -6.29
N TYR A 225 -3.85 -1.16 -5.59
CA TYR A 225 -4.09 -1.85 -4.32
C TYR A 225 -3.44 -1.13 -3.13
N TRP A 226 -2.13 -0.88 -3.12
CA TRP A 226 -1.39 -0.37 -1.95
C TRP A 226 -2.00 0.91 -1.36
N SER A 227 -2.15 1.95 -2.17
CA SER A 227 -2.68 3.24 -1.74
C SER A 227 -4.20 3.23 -1.54
N ALA A 228 -4.86 2.07 -1.75
CA ALA A 228 -6.29 1.84 -1.54
C ALA A 228 -6.55 1.07 -0.24
N GLN A 229 -5.49 0.67 0.47
CA GLN A 229 -5.59 0.03 1.75
C GLN A 229 -5.96 1.02 2.84
N PHE A 230 -6.56 0.51 3.90
CA PHE A 230 -6.65 1.19 5.19
C PHE A 230 -5.27 1.31 5.85
N ALA A 231 -4.46 2.22 5.29
CA ALA A 231 -3.11 2.51 5.72
C ALA A 231 -2.90 4.02 5.86
N TYR A 232 -2.17 4.43 6.89
CA TYR A 232 -1.86 5.83 7.16
C TYR A 232 -1.22 6.60 5.99
N GLU A 233 -0.41 5.93 5.14
CA GLU A 233 0.11 6.52 3.89
C GLU A 233 -1.01 6.87 2.90
N SER A 234 -2.01 5.99 2.76
CA SER A 234 -3.18 6.17 1.88
C SER A 234 -4.04 7.38 2.26
N LEU A 235 -3.95 7.85 3.50
CA LEU A 235 -4.55 9.12 3.95
C LEU A 235 -3.56 10.29 3.82
N SER A 236 -2.31 10.12 4.27
CA SER A 236 -1.36 11.22 4.37
C SER A 236 -0.86 11.72 3.02
N PHE A 237 -0.61 10.84 2.05
CA PHE A 237 -0.12 11.26 0.73
C PHE A 237 -1.12 12.16 -0.02
N PRO A 238 -2.44 11.83 -0.07
CA PRO A 238 -3.45 12.76 -0.57
C PRO A 238 -3.45 14.13 0.11
N LEU A 239 -3.30 14.16 1.44
CA LEU A 239 -3.20 15.42 2.18
C LEU A 239 -1.96 16.23 1.77
N VAL A 240 -0.81 15.58 1.52
CA VAL A 240 0.41 16.26 1.03
C VAL A 240 0.15 16.93 -0.32
N ILE A 241 -0.47 16.23 -1.27
CA ILE A 241 -0.78 16.82 -2.58
C ILE A 241 -1.80 17.96 -2.43
N GLY A 242 -2.78 17.79 -1.53
CA GLY A 242 -3.71 18.85 -1.15
C GLY A 242 -3.00 20.09 -0.59
N ALA A 243 -2.01 19.91 0.28
CA ALA A 243 -1.20 20.99 0.83
C ALA A 243 -0.42 21.72 -0.27
N PHE A 244 0.20 21.00 -1.21
CA PHE A 244 0.88 21.63 -2.36
C PHE A 244 -0.08 22.46 -3.22
N PHE A 245 -1.30 21.96 -3.46
CA PHE A 245 -2.34 22.72 -4.14
C PHE A 245 -2.75 23.98 -3.36
N LEU A 246 -2.97 23.88 -2.05
CA LEU A 246 -3.35 25.01 -1.20
C LEU A 246 -2.26 26.09 -1.18
N ILE A 247 -0.98 25.70 -1.11
CA ILE A 247 0.16 26.60 -1.20
C ILE A 247 0.21 27.27 -2.57
N ALA A 248 0.10 26.50 -3.66
CA ALA A 248 0.06 27.07 -5.01
C ALA A 248 -1.12 28.05 -5.23
N ARG A 249 -2.25 27.84 -4.55
CA ARG A 249 -3.40 28.77 -4.55
C ARG A 249 -3.14 30.00 -3.69
N ARG A 250 -2.54 29.84 -2.51
CA ARG A 250 -2.12 30.93 -1.62
C ARG A 250 -1.24 31.93 -2.35
N GLU A 251 -0.25 31.45 -3.12
CA GLU A 251 0.67 32.30 -3.91
C GLU A 251 -0.02 33.18 -4.94
N ARG A 252 -1.20 32.77 -5.43
CA ARG A 252 -1.98 33.52 -6.43
C ARG A 252 -3.09 34.36 -5.82
N ALA A 253 -3.18 34.42 -4.49
CA ALA A 253 -4.26 35.12 -3.81
C ALA A 253 -4.01 36.64 -3.82
N GLY A 254 -4.75 37.39 -4.63
CA GLY A 254 -4.67 38.86 -4.66
C GLY A 254 -5.26 39.57 -3.43
N ARG A 255 -6.06 38.88 -2.61
CA ARG A 255 -6.67 39.44 -1.39
C ARG A 255 -6.02 38.84 -0.14
N ARG A 256 -5.72 39.70 0.85
CA ARG A 256 -5.14 39.28 2.14
C ARG A 256 -6.02 38.26 2.88
N SER A 257 -7.34 38.41 2.87
CA SER A 257 -8.26 37.45 3.52
C SER A 257 -8.18 36.06 2.88
N THR A 258 -8.17 35.97 1.56
CA THR A 258 -8.00 34.71 0.82
C THR A 258 -6.64 34.07 1.08
N TYR A 259 -5.57 34.88 1.09
CA TYR A 259 -4.24 34.42 1.45
C TYR A 259 -4.18 33.83 2.86
N MET A 260 -4.79 34.51 3.85
CA MET A 260 -4.88 34.03 5.23
C MET A 260 -5.70 32.74 5.34
N ALA A 261 -6.81 32.63 4.61
CA ALA A 261 -7.63 31.42 4.59
C ALA A 261 -6.84 30.21 4.06
N TYR A 262 -6.14 30.34 2.92
CA TYR A 262 -5.30 29.27 2.41
C TYR A 262 -4.10 28.97 3.31
N THR A 263 -3.54 29.98 3.98
CA THR A 263 -2.48 29.77 4.98
C THR A 263 -3.00 28.92 6.14
N LEU A 264 -4.13 29.29 6.74
CA LEU A 264 -4.71 28.54 7.87
C LEU A 264 -5.05 27.10 7.46
N LEU A 265 -5.70 26.91 6.31
CA LEU A 265 -6.00 25.58 5.79
C LEU A 265 -4.72 24.76 5.59
N THR A 266 -3.67 25.36 5.03
CA THR A 266 -2.38 24.70 4.84
C THR A 266 -1.76 24.30 6.17
N LEU A 267 -1.76 25.16 7.19
CA LEU A 267 -1.20 24.84 8.51
C LEU A 267 -1.95 23.67 9.18
N LEU A 268 -3.27 23.65 9.06
CA LEU A 268 -4.09 22.54 9.56
C LEU A 268 -3.79 21.24 8.79
N THR A 269 -3.70 21.29 7.47
CA THR A 269 -3.35 20.13 6.63
C THR A 269 -1.95 19.61 6.94
N VAL A 270 -0.95 20.49 7.08
CA VAL A 270 0.43 20.13 7.49
C VAL A 270 0.43 19.45 8.86
N SER A 271 -0.33 19.97 9.81
CA SER A 271 -0.44 19.37 11.14
C SER A 271 -1.05 17.97 11.09
N ALA A 272 -2.11 17.79 10.30
CA ALA A 272 -2.70 16.47 10.05
C ALA A 272 -1.72 15.50 9.40
N ILE A 273 -0.91 15.95 8.43
CA ILE A 273 0.12 15.12 7.78
C ILE A 273 1.16 14.63 8.79
N VAL A 274 1.69 15.54 9.62
CA VAL A 274 2.76 15.22 10.59
C VAL A 274 2.33 14.13 11.57
N ILE A 275 1.10 14.19 12.07
CA ILE A 275 0.58 13.17 13.00
C ILE A 275 0.07 11.91 12.29
N THR A 276 -0.02 11.90 10.96
CA THR A 276 -0.56 10.76 10.21
C THR A 276 0.55 9.89 9.65
N HIS A 277 1.61 10.44 9.03
CA HIS A 277 2.65 9.60 8.43
C HIS A 277 3.99 10.33 8.31
N HIS A 278 5.02 9.77 8.93
CA HIS A 278 6.37 10.33 8.93
C HIS A 278 6.96 10.48 7.52
N ILE A 279 6.96 9.43 6.68
CA ILE A 279 7.59 9.53 5.34
C ILE A 279 6.90 10.58 4.48
N SER A 280 5.56 10.64 4.49
CA SER A 280 4.83 11.68 3.77
C SER A 280 5.16 13.07 4.31
N SER A 281 5.32 13.23 5.63
CA SER A 281 5.72 14.52 6.23
C SER A 281 7.14 14.93 5.81
N TYR A 282 8.10 14.00 5.75
CA TYR A 282 9.48 14.30 5.37
C TYR A 282 9.59 14.62 3.88
N PHE A 283 8.85 13.88 3.04
CA PHE A 283 8.73 14.19 1.64
C PHE A 283 8.15 15.59 1.42
N MET A 284 7.08 15.95 2.15
CA MET A 284 6.50 17.29 2.08
C MET A 284 7.52 18.36 2.46
N VAL A 285 8.24 18.18 3.57
CA VAL A 285 9.31 19.10 3.99
C VAL A 285 10.38 19.23 2.90
N ALA A 286 10.91 18.13 2.38
CA ALA A 286 11.91 18.14 1.32
C ALA A 286 11.43 18.85 0.05
N PHE A 287 10.18 18.60 -0.36
CA PHE A 287 9.56 19.27 -1.50
C PHE A 287 9.45 20.78 -1.28
N LEU A 288 8.98 21.22 -0.11
CA LEU A 288 8.82 22.63 0.23
C LEU A 288 10.16 23.37 0.33
N PHE A 289 11.20 22.75 0.88
CA PHE A 289 12.55 23.31 0.85
C PHE A 289 13.12 23.38 -0.57
N GLY A 290 12.88 22.36 -1.40
CA GLY A 290 13.24 22.40 -2.83
C GLY A 290 12.57 23.57 -3.53
N TRP A 291 11.26 23.76 -3.30
CA TRP A 291 10.51 24.89 -3.85
C TRP A 291 11.04 26.23 -3.33
N TRP A 292 11.20 26.37 -2.02
CA TRP A 292 11.76 27.57 -1.42
C TRP A 292 13.13 27.91 -2.00
N THR A 293 14.03 26.93 -2.12
CA THR A 293 15.37 27.12 -2.68
C THR A 293 15.32 27.60 -4.12
N LEU A 294 14.49 26.98 -4.95
CA LEU A 294 14.37 27.35 -6.36
C LEU A 294 13.83 28.76 -6.55
N VAL A 295 12.87 29.18 -5.73
CA VAL A 295 12.28 30.53 -5.78
C VAL A 295 13.25 31.56 -5.19
N ARG A 296 13.75 31.33 -3.98
CA ARG A 296 14.58 32.30 -3.24
C ARG A 296 15.91 32.62 -3.90
N PHE A 297 16.57 31.59 -4.45
CA PHE A 297 17.89 31.74 -5.08
C PHE A 297 17.81 31.78 -6.60
N GLU A 298 16.60 31.75 -7.16
CA GLU A 298 16.34 31.72 -8.60
C GLU A 298 17.22 30.69 -9.34
N VAL A 299 17.56 29.57 -8.68
CA VAL A 299 18.54 28.58 -9.20
C VAL A 299 18.14 28.14 -10.59
N HIS A 300 16.85 27.91 -10.77
CA HIS A 300 16.24 27.48 -12.03
C HIS A 300 16.28 28.53 -13.15
N LEU A 301 16.44 29.82 -12.84
CA LEU A 301 16.64 30.90 -13.80
C LEU A 301 18.14 31.08 -14.06
N ASN A 302 18.96 31.06 -13.00
CA ASN A 302 20.41 31.20 -13.06
C ASN A 302 21.11 30.05 -13.80
N LEU A 303 20.54 28.85 -13.79
CA LEU A 303 21.04 27.70 -14.57
C LEU A 303 20.67 27.78 -16.05
N GLN A 304 19.66 28.57 -16.45
CA GLN A 304 19.18 28.56 -17.83
C GLN A 304 20.24 29.01 -18.85
N PRO A 305 21.03 30.08 -18.63
CA PRO A 305 22.05 30.49 -19.56
C PRO A 305 23.06 29.36 -19.83
N TYR A 306 23.54 28.69 -18.79
CA TYR A 306 24.47 27.56 -18.91
C TYR A 306 23.88 26.39 -19.69
N LEU A 307 22.66 25.98 -19.34
CA LEU A 307 21.99 24.87 -20.00
C LEU A 307 21.62 25.19 -21.45
N SER A 308 21.33 26.46 -21.75
CA SER A 308 21.08 26.92 -23.10
C SER A 308 22.34 26.85 -23.97
N ILE A 309 23.52 27.21 -23.43
CA ILE A 309 24.82 27.07 -24.11
C ILE A 309 25.09 25.61 -24.43
N VAL A 310 24.97 24.72 -23.43
CA VAL A 310 25.16 23.27 -23.64
C VAL A 310 24.21 22.73 -24.70
N ASN A 311 22.95 23.19 -24.73
CA ASN A 311 21.98 22.78 -25.74
C ASN A 311 22.29 23.36 -27.14
N GLN A 312 22.86 24.55 -27.24
CA GLN A 312 23.30 25.14 -28.51
C GLN A 312 24.51 24.38 -29.08
N TRP A 313 25.50 24.08 -28.24
CA TRP A 313 26.63 23.20 -28.58
C TRP A 313 26.16 21.81 -29.04
N ARG A 314 25.26 21.17 -28.29
CA ARG A 314 24.68 19.87 -28.66
C ARG A 314 23.95 19.89 -30.01
N LYS A 315 23.41 21.04 -30.42
CA LYS A 315 22.74 21.23 -31.72
C LYS A 315 23.71 21.62 -32.84
N GLY A 316 25.02 21.66 -32.57
CA GLY A 316 26.05 22.10 -33.51
C GLY A 316 25.99 23.59 -33.84
N LYS A 317 25.35 24.41 -32.99
CA LYS A 317 25.28 25.87 -33.16
C LYS A 317 26.45 26.63 -32.54
N LEU A 318 27.20 25.96 -31.68
CA LEU A 318 28.42 26.45 -31.03
C LEU A 318 29.46 25.34 -31.16
N ASP A 319 30.71 25.70 -31.39
CA ASP A 319 31.82 24.76 -31.28
C ASP A 319 32.19 24.49 -29.80
N THR A 320 33.09 23.54 -29.56
CA THR A 320 33.48 23.14 -28.20
C THR A 320 34.29 24.23 -27.49
N GLU A 321 35.08 25.03 -28.22
CA GLU A 321 35.89 26.11 -27.64
C GLU A 321 34.98 27.27 -27.20
N GLU A 322 34.05 27.69 -28.05
CA GLU A 322 33.01 28.67 -27.77
C GLU A 322 32.13 28.25 -26.60
N MET A 323 31.78 26.95 -26.49
CA MET A 323 31.06 26.42 -25.34
C MET A 323 31.86 26.57 -24.05
N VAL A 324 33.12 26.13 -24.02
CA VAL A 324 33.98 26.21 -22.83
C VAL A 324 34.19 27.66 -22.40
N GLU A 325 34.44 28.56 -23.36
CA GLU A 325 34.60 29.98 -23.11
C GLU A 325 33.31 30.64 -22.59
N ALA A 326 32.15 30.28 -23.13
CA ALA A 326 30.85 30.76 -22.65
C ALA A 326 30.47 30.18 -21.27
N LEU A 327 30.96 29.00 -20.90
CA LEU A 327 30.80 28.47 -19.55
C LEU A 327 31.69 29.23 -18.54
N GLY A 328 32.92 29.61 -18.93
CA GLY A 328 33.87 30.33 -18.09
C GLY A 328 33.66 31.86 -17.99
N SER A 329 33.14 32.50 -19.05
CA SER A 329 32.95 33.95 -19.12
C SER A 329 31.48 34.34 -19.00
N ARG A 330 31.16 35.17 -17.99
CA ARG A 330 29.80 35.72 -17.81
C ARG A 330 29.39 36.59 -19.00
N GLU A 331 30.31 37.39 -19.53
CA GLU A 331 30.05 38.32 -20.62
C GLU A 331 29.67 37.58 -21.93
N LYS A 332 30.47 36.56 -22.29
CA LYS A 332 30.23 35.73 -23.47
C LYS A 332 28.96 34.88 -23.32
N ARG A 333 28.62 34.49 -22.09
CA ARG A 333 27.35 33.82 -21.79
C ARG A 333 26.15 34.72 -22.01
N THR A 334 26.19 35.96 -21.54
CA THR A 334 25.10 36.91 -21.77
C THR A 334 24.91 37.19 -23.25
N SER A 335 25.97 37.44 -24.02
CA SER A 335 25.85 37.75 -25.45
C SER A 335 25.23 36.61 -26.28
N LEU A 336 25.58 35.35 -25.97
CA LEU A 336 25.04 34.16 -26.67
C LEU A 336 23.60 33.81 -26.25
N THR A 337 23.13 34.34 -25.12
CA THR A 337 21.79 34.04 -24.58
C THR A 337 20.79 35.16 -24.83
N THR A 338 21.24 36.39 -25.05
CA THR A 338 20.38 37.54 -25.41
C THR A 338 19.80 37.47 -26.83
N GLY A 339 20.36 36.65 -27.73
CA GLY A 339 19.93 36.54 -29.13
C GLY A 339 19.03 35.35 -29.49
N THR A 340 18.74 34.43 -28.56
CA THR A 340 17.99 33.19 -28.83
C THR A 340 16.79 33.02 -27.91
N ASP A 341 15.56 33.13 -28.43
CA ASP A 341 14.27 32.76 -27.79
C ASP A 341 14.09 33.14 -26.30
N MET A 342 14.80 34.15 -25.83
CA MET A 342 14.72 34.73 -24.49
C MET A 342 13.97 36.07 -24.62
N ALA A 343 12.84 36.06 -25.32
CA ALA A 343 11.87 37.12 -25.10
C ALA A 343 11.50 37.03 -23.61
N PRO A 344 11.64 38.11 -22.82
CA PRO A 344 11.03 38.14 -21.52
C PRO A 344 9.54 37.89 -21.78
N VAL A 345 9.00 36.77 -21.27
CA VAL A 345 7.55 36.69 -21.09
C VAL A 345 7.28 37.81 -20.09
N ALA A 346 6.91 38.96 -20.62
CA ALA A 346 6.62 40.13 -19.82
C ALA A 346 5.64 39.69 -18.74
N THR A 347 6.08 39.75 -17.49
CA THR A 347 5.24 39.77 -16.30
C THR A 347 4.43 41.08 -16.23
N ALA A 348 4.02 41.61 -17.38
CA ALA A 348 3.11 42.73 -17.46
C ALA A 348 1.70 42.20 -17.23
N MET A 349 1.29 42.23 -15.96
CA MET A 349 -0.12 42.28 -15.60
C MET A 349 -0.76 43.47 -16.33
N PRO A 350 -2.00 43.38 -16.85
CA PRO A 350 -2.66 44.48 -17.55
C PRO A 350 -2.86 45.75 -16.71
N ASN A 351 -2.59 45.68 -15.41
CA ASN A 351 -2.79 46.76 -14.45
C ASN A 351 -1.48 46.93 -13.68
N GLY A 352 -0.86 48.10 -13.77
CA GLY A 352 0.45 48.43 -13.17
C GLY A 352 0.49 48.45 -11.64
N GLU A 353 0.10 47.37 -10.99
CA GLU A 353 0.42 47.11 -9.60
C GLU A 353 1.85 46.57 -9.52
N GLU A 354 2.69 47.25 -8.74
CA GLU A 354 4.06 46.83 -8.40
C GLU A 354 4.08 45.36 -7.94
N LEU A 355 5.16 44.66 -8.27
CA LEU A 355 5.49 43.34 -7.75
C LEU A 355 5.34 43.33 -6.22
N THR A 356 4.19 42.90 -5.71
CA THR A 356 4.12 42.38 -4.35
C THR A 356 5.13 41.24 -4.34
N GLU A 357 6.20 41.36 -3.55
CA GLU A 357 7.25 40.33 -3.35
C GLU A 357 6.66 38.93 -3.58
N GLU A 358 7.23 38.13 -4.49
CA GLU A 358 6.81 36.73 -4.63
C GLU A 358 6.91 36.06 -3.25
N ARG A 359 5.77 35.82 -2.61
CA ARG A 359 5.67 35.38 -1.20
C ARG A 359 5.82 33.88 -1.08
N GLY A 360 7.01 33.37 -1.38
CA GLY A 360 7.28 31.94 -1.48
C GLY A 360 6.82 31.03 -0.33
N PRO A 361 7.08 29.71 -0.46
CA PRO A 361 6.63 28.73 0.52
C PRO A 361 7.42 28.77 1.84
N GLU A 362 8.35 29.71 2.06
CA GLU A 362 9.31 29.68 3.16
C GLU A 362 8.68 29.54 4.55
N GLY A 363 7.63 30.32 4.84
CA GLY A 363 6.96 30.26 6.15
C GLY A 363 6.30 28.90 6.39
N ILE A 364 5.70 28.31 5.35
CA ILE A 364 5.09 26.98 5.43
C ILE A 364 6.16 25.89 5.50
N ALA A 365 7.26 26.04 4.76
CA ALA A 365 8.40 25.12 4.79
C ALA A 365 9.01 25.05 6.20
N LEU A 366 9.27 26.22 6.81
CA LEU A 366 9.81 26.32 8.16
C LEU A 366 8.84 25.76 9.21
N PHE A 367 7.55 26.12 9.12
CA PHE A 367 6.53 25.56 10.02
C PHE A 367 6.47 24.03 9.92
N SER A 368 6.42 23.49 8.69
CA SER A 368 6.37 22.05 8.43
C SER A 368 7.60 21.34 9.01
N PHE A 369 8.79 21.93 8.83
CA PHE A 369 10.04 21.40 9.37
C PHE A 369 10.06 21.40 10.88
N ILE A 370 9.74 22.52 11.52
CA ILE A 370 9.74 22.66 12.98
C ILE A 370 8.72 21.68 13.59
N LEU A 371 7.53 21.58 13.00
CA LEU A 371 6.49 20.69 13.51
C LEU A 371 6.87 19.22 13.33
N ALA A 372 7.38 18.82 12.16
CA ALA A 372 7.84 17.45 11.92
C ALA A 372 9.02 17.08 12.83
N LEU A 373 9.96 18.00 13.02
CA LEU A 373 11.09 17.83 13.92
C LEU A 373 10.62 17.70 15.38
N ALA A 374 9.73 18.59 15.84
CA ALA A 374 9.18 18.54 17.18
C ALA A 374 8.42 17.23 17.43
N TRP A 375 7.59 16.78 16.48
CA TRP A 375 6.89 15.50 16.61
C TRP A 375 7.88 14.33 16.68
N LEU A 376 8.90 14.32 15.81
CA LEU A 376 9.95 13.32 15.82
C LEU A 376 10.72 13.31 17.15
N THR A 377 11.07 14.47 17.72
CA THR A 377 11.90 14.54 18.93
C THR A 377 11.12 14.26 20.22
N TYR A 378 9.87 14.74 20.31
CA TYR A 378 9.11 14.70 21.56
C TYR A 378 8.08 13.57 21.62
N VAL A 379 7.59 13.08 20.47
CA VAL A 379 6.57 12.01 20.42
C VAL A 379 7.14 10.73 19.84
N ALA A 380 7.87 10.83 18.73
CA ALA A 380 8.18 9.68 17.88
C ALA A 380 9.68 9.34 17.81
N ILE A 381 10.45 9.54 18.88
CA ILE A 381 11.93 9.48 18.88
C ILE A 381 12.50 8.13 18.39
N THR A 382 11.80 7.03 18.67
CA THR A 382 12.16 5.68 18.21
C THR A 382 12.11 5.52 16.69
N THR A 383 11.39 6.40 15.99
CA THR A 383 11.31 6.43 14.52
C THR A 383 12.67 6.67 13.88
N TYR A 384 13.58 7.40 14.54
CA TYR A 384 14.94 7.61 14.03
C TYR A 384 15.71 6.30 13.87
N GLY A 385 15.69 5.42 14.89
CA GLY A 385 16.34 4.12 14.83
C GLY A 385 15.72 3.21 13.76
N TYR A 386 14.40 3.25 13.63
CA TYR A 386 13.67 2.50 12.61
C TYR A 386 14.06 2.92 11.18
N ILE A 387 14.01 4.21 10.85
CA ILE A 387 14.29 4.71 9.50
C ILE A 387 15.78 4.57 9.16
N SER A 388 16.67 4.93 10.09
CA SER A 388 18.12 4.81 9.85
C SER A 388 18.51 3.36 9.57
N GLY A 389 17.97 2.40 10.32
CA GLY A 389 18.17 0.97 10.05
C GLY A 389 17.69 0.55 8.66
N VAL A 390 16.51 1.00 8.22
CA VAL A 390 15.97 0.67 6.88
C VAL A 390 16.83 1.26 5.76
N ILE A 391 17.19 2.54 5.86
CA ILE A 391 17.98 3.23 4.83
C ILE A 391 19.41 2.66 4.78
N SER A 392 20.06 2.46 5.93
CA SER A 392 21.41 1.90 5.99
C SER A 392 21.47 0.50 5.40
N ARG A 393 20.52 -0.39 5.71
CA ARG A 393 20.47 -1.74 5.12
C ARG A 393 20.24 -1.69 3.60
N ALA A 394 19.35 -0.83 3.13
CA ALA A 394 19.10 -0.68 1.70
C ALA A 394 20.32 -0.12 0.94
N GLY A 395 21.05 0.83 1.53
CA GLY A 395 22.26 1.41 0.96
C GLY A 395 23.44 0.43 0.96
N LEU A 396 23.67 -0.27 2.07
CA LEU A 396 24.71 -1.30 2.18
C LEU A 396 24.48 -2.43 1.16
N SER A 397 23.26 -2.96 1.08
CA SER A 397 22.91 -4.01 0.10
C SER A 397 23.13 -3.55 -1.35
N LEU A 398 22.90 -2.27 -1.68
CA LEU A 398 23.23 -1.75 -3.01
C LEU A 398 24.74 -1.70 -3.26
N VAL A 399 25.53 -1.30 -2.27
CA VAL A 399 27.00 -1.31 -2.36
C VAL A 399 27.51 -2.74 -2.49
N ASP A 400 26.97 -3.67 -1.70
CA ASP A 400 27.37 -5.07 -1.69
C ASP A 400 27.11 -5.76 -3.05
N ILE A 401 25.98 -5.45 -3.70
CA ILE A 401 25.74 -5.91 -5.07
C ILE A 401 26.74 -5.30 -6.07
N LEU A 402 27.07 -4.01 -5.94
CA LEU A 402 28.04 -3.36 -6.82
C LEU A 402 29.47 -3.87 -6.62
N THR A 403 29.82 -4.27 -5.40
CA THR A 403 31.12 -4.88 -5.07
C THR A 403 31.16 -6.39 -5.29
N GLY A 404 30.03 -7.01 -5.62
CA GLY A 404 29.89 -8.45 -5.87
C GLY A 404 29.84 -9.32 -4.61
N SER A 405 29.64 -8.74 -3.43
CA SER A 405 29.48 -9.45 -2.15
C SER A 405 28.06 -9.98 -1.93
N GLU A 406 27.05 -9.44 -2.61
CA GLU A 406 25.66 -9.91 -2.58
C GLU A 406 25.17 -10.22 -4.01
N GLN A 407 24.33 -11.26 -4.17
CA GLN A 407 23.69 -11.57 -5.45
C GLN A 407 22.44 -10.70 -5.66
N PHE A 408 22.11 -10.42 -6.93
CA PHE A 408 20.86 -9.74 -7.27
C PHE A 408 19.65 -10.53 -6.81
N ARG A 409 18.64 -9.83 -6.28
CA ARG A 409 17.32 -10.42 -6.06
C ARG A 409 16.75 -10.89 -7.41
N GLN A 410 16.26 -12.12 -7.44
CA GLN A 410 15.57 -12.63 -8.63
C GLN A 410 14.32 -11.79 -8.91
N LEU A 411 14.33 -11.09 -10.05
CA LEU A 411 13.18 -10.33 -10.51
C LEU A 411 12.05 -11.27 -10.90
N PHE A 412 10.81 -10.84 -10.66
CA PHE A 412 9.60 -11.58 -11.03
C PHE A 412 9.41 -12.94 -10.34
N ALA A 413 10.16 -13.19 -9.26
CA ALA A 413 9.95 -14.29 -8.33
C ALA A 413 9.54 -13.73 -6.95
N SER A 414 8.55 -14.36 -6.31
CA SER A 414 8.15 -14.07 -4.94
C SER A 414 8.68 -15.09 -3.94
N ALA A 415 8.71 -14.72 -2.66
CA ALA A 415 9.26 -15.53 -1.57
C ALA A 415 8.45 -16.82 -1.33
N ASP A 416 7.22 -16.89 -1.82
CA ASP A 416 6.31 -18.05 -1.79
C ASP A 416 6.54 -19.00 -2.99
N GLY A 417 7.63 -18.83 -3.75
CA GLY A 417 7.96 -19.69 -4.88
C GLY A 417 7.18 -19.42 -6.16
N TYR A 418 6.33 -18.38 -6.20
CA TYR A 418 5.57 -18.04 -7.41
C TYR A 418 6.39 -17.22 -8.42
N ASP A 419 6.46 -17.74 -9.64
CA ASP A 419 7.10 -17.09 -10.79
C ASP A 419 6.05 -16.37 -11.66
N VAL A 420 6.25 -15.07 -11.90
CA VAL A 420 5.33 -14.30 -12.75
C VAL A 420 5.36 -14.84 -14.19
N PRO A 421 4.23 -15.02 -14.88
CA PRO A 421 4.19 -15.53 -16.26
C PRO A 421 4.98 -14.66 -17.25
N LEU A 422 5.56 -15.29 -18.29
CA LEU A 422 6.41 -14.60 -19.28
C LEU A 422 5.74 -13.35 -19.88
N LEU A 423 4.45 -13.45 -20.22
CA LEU A 423 3.72 -12.32 -20.81
C LEU A 423 3.66 -11.12 -19.85
N GLU A 424 3.42 -11.35 -18.56
CA GLU A 424 3.41 -10.29 -17.54
C GLU A 424 4.80 -9.68 -17.33
N ARG A 425 5.87 -10.48 -17.42
CA ARG A 425 7.26 -9.97 -17.40
C ARG A 425 7.51 -9.05 -18.59
N VAL A 426 7.12 -9.48 -19.79
CA VAL A 426 7.26 -8.68 -21.03
C VAL A 426 6.45 -7.38 -20.94
N VAL A 427 5.20 -7.44 -20.48
CA VAL A 427 4.37 -6.24 -20.26
C VAL A 427 5.04 -5.28 -19.28
N THR A 428 5.59 -5.79 -18.18
CA THR A 428 6.27 -4.98 -17.17
C THR A 428 7.46 -4.23 -17.75
N LEU A 429 8.37 -4.96 -18.40
CA LEU A 429 9.55 -4.37 -19.03
C LEU A 429 9.17 -3.38 -20.14
N THR A 430 8.13 -3.70 -20.92
CA THR A 430 7.61 -2.83 -21.99
C THR A 430 7.07 -1.52 -21.44
N GLY A 431 6.26 -1.55 -20.37
CA GLY A 431 5.74 -0.31 -19.76
C GLY A 431 6.83 0.57 -19.13
N ILE A 432 7.86 -0.04 -18.52
CA ILE A 432 9.04 0.69 -18.03
C ILE A 432 9.80 1.32 -19.19
N ALA A 433 10.04 0.57 -20.27
CA ALA A 433 10.71 1.06 -21.47
C ALA A 433 9.92 2.20 -22.14
N LEU A 434 8.59 2.07 -22.26
CA LEU A 434 7.72 3.11 -22.80
C LEU A 434 7.76 4.39 -21.94
N SER A 435 7.78 4.25 -20.61
CA SER A 435 7.93 5.39 -19.70
C SER A 435 9.30 6.06 -19.86
N LEU A 436 10.37 5.28 -20.01
CA LEU A 436 11.73 5.79 -20.23
C LEU A 436 11.87 6.48 -21.59
N ILE A 437 11.23 5.94 -22.64
CA ILE A 437 11.17 6.54 -23.97
C ILE A 437 10.37 7.85 -23.94
N GLY A 438 9.28 7.92 -23.17
CA GLY A 438 8.48 9.13 -23.00
C GLY A 438 9.22 10.27 -22.28
N LEU A 439 10.10 9.93 -21.34
CA LEU A 439 10.86 10.88 -20.51
C LEU A 439 11.59 11.98 -21.32
N PRO A 440 12.44 11.71 -22.32
CA PRO A 440 13.13 12.75 -23.08
C PRO A 440 12.17 13.68 -23.84
N PHE A 441 11.03 13.18 -24.35
CA PHE A 441 10.04 14.03 -25.02
C PHE A 441 9.35 14.97 -24.05
N GLY A 442 9.00 14.46 -22.86
CA GLY A 442 8.41 15.24 -21.77
C GLY A 442 9.38 16.29 -21.22
N LEU A 443 10.62 15.90 -20.93
CA LEU A 443 11.67 16.81 -20.46
C LEU A 443 12.00 17.89 -21.51
N GLN A 444 11.99 17.54 -22.79
CA GLN A 444 12.16 18.53 -23.86
C GLN A 444 10.98 19.52 -23.91
N HIS A 445 9.74 19.07 -23.70
CA HIS A 445 8.57 19.94 -23.68
C HIS A 445 8.56 20.82 -22.42
N PHE A 446 8.91 20.25 -21.25
CA PHE A 446 9.19 20.97 -20.02
C PHE A 446 10.22 22.08 -20.25
N TRP A 447 11.36 21.75 -20.86
CA TRP A 447 12.44 22.71 -21.10
C TRP A 447 11.99 23.90 -21.94
N ARG A 448 11.12 23.66 -22.92
CA ARG A 448 10.64 24.71 -23.84
C ARG A 448 9.59 25.61 -23.20
N HIS A 449 8.65 25.06 -22.45
CA HIS A 449 7.45 25.79 -22.03
C HIS A 449 7.36 26.05 -20.52
N TYR A 450 8.06 25.28 -19.69
CA TYR A 450 7.87 25.25 -18.24
C TYR A 450 9.16 25.46 -17.43
N ARG A 451 10.31 25.74 -18.07
CA ARG A 451 11.61 25.96 -17.41
C ARG A 451 11.64 27.15 -16.43
N GLN A 452 10.69 28.07 -16.52
CA GLN A 452 10.55 29.20 -15.59
C GLN A 452 9.75 28.85 -14.33
N SER A 453 9.10 27.69 -14.28
CA SER A 453 8.31 27.28 -13.11
C SER A 453 9.16 26.44 -12.15
N ALA A 454 9.38 26.95 -10.94
CA ALA A 454 10.08 26.22 -9.87
C ALA A 454 9.41 24.87 -9.57
N VAL A 455 8.07 24.82 -9.51
CA VAL A 455 7.32 23.58 -9.29
C VAL A 455 7.57 22.56 -10.41
N ALA A 456 7.59 23.02 -11.67
CA ALA A 456 7.83 22.13 -12.80
C ALA A 456 9.25 21.54 -12.78
N TRP A 457 10.24 22.28 -12.27
CA TRP A 457 11.59 21.75 -12.02
C TRP A 457 11.60 20.63 -10.99
N ILE A 458 10.89 20.78 -9.87
CA ILE A 458 10.81 19.72 -8.84
C ILE A 458 10.14 18.47 -9.42
N LEU A 459 9.06 18.64 -10.19
CA LEU A 459 8.39 17.52 -10.88
C LEU A 459 9.30 16.86 -11.92
N ALA A 460 10.07 17.64 -12.69
CA ALA A 460 11.05 17.12 -13.65
C ALA A 460 12.17 16.34 -12.96
N THR A 461 12.71 16.85 -11.84
CA THR A 461 13.69 16.14 -11.02
C THR A 461 13.08 14.86 -10.46
N GLY A 462 11.85 14.91 -9.94
CA GLY A 462 11.13 13.73 -9.46
C GLY A 462 10.98 12.63 -10.53
N ALA A 463 10.72 13.03 -11.78
CA ALA A 463 10.65 12.09 -12.92
C ALA A 463 11.98 11.37 -13.16
N VAL A 464 13.11 12.07 -13.06
CA VAL A 464 14.46 11.48 -13.19
C VAL A 464 14.79 10.61 -11.98
N SER A 465 14.48 11.09 -10.76
CA SER A 465 14.69 10.36 -9.51
C SER A 465 13.91 9.05 -9.46
N TYR A 466 12.74 8.96 -10.10
CA TYR A 466 12.01 7.70 -10.21
C TYR A 466 12.85 6.59 -10.84
N PHE A 467 13.53 6.87 -11.95
CA PHE A 467 14.41 5.90 -12.61
C PHE A 467 15.68 5.63 -11.82
N ALA A 468 16.23 6.65 -11.15
CA ALA A 468 17.39 6.48 -10.26
C ALA A 468 17.08 5.59 -9.04
N MET A 469 15.81 5.50 -8.63
CA MET A 469 15.37 4.63 -7.54
C MET A 469 15.17 3.17 -7.99
N LEU A 470 14.85 2.90 -9.27
CA LEU A 470 14.58 1.54 -9.75
C LEU A 470 15.67 0.50 -9.43
N PRO A 471 16.99 0.80 -9.41
CA PRO A 471 18.01 -0.14 -8.95
C PRO A 471 17.78 -0.68 -7.53
N MET A 472 17.13 0.08 -6.63
CA MET A 472 16.78 -0.40 -5.29
C MET A 472 15.81 -1.59 -5.34
N ARG A 473 15.07 -1.77 -6.45
CA ARG A 473 14.20 -2.93 -6.64
C ARG A 473 14.96 -4.23 -6.90
N LEU A 474 16.26 -4.14 -7.19
CA LEU A 474 17.13 -5.28 -7.43
C LEU A 474 17.74 -5.87 -6.15
N THR A 475 17.56 -5.19 -5.00
CA THR A 475 18.14 -5.61 -3.72
C THR A 475 17.06 -6.21 -2.81
N THR A 476 17.43 -7.17 -1.97
CA THR A 476 16.51 -7.81 -1.01
C THR A 476 16.06 -6.82 0.06
N ALA A 477 17.01 -6.05 0.62
CA ALA A 477 16.72 -5.06 1.67
C ALA A 477 16.07 -3.76 1.13
N GLY A 478 16.37 -3.38 -0.12
CA GLY A 478 15.94 -2.11 -0.70
C GLY A 478 14.65 -2.17 -1.50
N TRP A 479 14.17 -3.35 -1.90
CA TRP A 479 12.94 -3.47 -2.70
C TRP A 479 11.74 -2.82 -2.03
N GLN A 480 11.51 -3.08 -0.74
CA GLN A 480 10.37 -2.51 0.00
C GLN A 480 10.48 -0.98 0.06
N THR A 481 11.68 -0.46 0.33
CA THR A 481 11.97 0.97 0.36
C THR A 481 11.74 1.61 -1.00
N GLY A 482 12.25 1.01 -2.08
CA GLY A 482 12.05 1.49 -3.44
C GLY A 482 10.58 1.45 -3.86
N ASN A 483 9.85 0.37 -3.52
CA ASN A 483 8.43 0.28 -3.82
C ASN A 483 7.62 1.36 -3.09
N ARG A 484 7.88 1.60 -1.80
CA ARG A 484 7.21 2.66 -1.01
C ARG A 484 7.58 4.07 -1.50
N ALA A 485 8.86 4.32 -1.79
CA ALA A 485 9.33 5.61 -2.29
C ALA A 485 8.78 5.96 -3.68
N SER A 486 8.37 4.95 -4.47
CA SER A 486 7.95 5.14 -5.85
C SER A 486 6.79 6.13 -6.01
N VAL A 487 5.80 6.14 -5.11
CA VAL A 487 4.60 7.00 -5.22
C VAL A 487 4.96 8.49 -5.24
N TYR A 488 5.96 8.89 -4.45
CA TYR A 488 6.42 10.27 -4.31
C TYR A 488 7.10 10.78 -5.59
N PHE A 489 7.97 9.96 -6.19
CA PHE A 489 8.66 10.31 -7.43
C PHE A 489 7.77 10.17 -8.67
N TYR A 490 6.79 9.25 -8.63
CA TYR A 490 5.90 8.98 -9.75
C TYR A 490 5.00 10.18 -10.08
N LEU A 491 4.69 11.05 -9.12
CA LEU A 491 3.98 12.30 -9.40
C LEU A 491 4.73 13.15 -10.44
N GLY A 492 6.06 13.25 -10.30
CA GLY A 492 6.92 13.94 -11.25
C GLY A 492 6.93 13.25 -12.61
N LEU A 493 7.10 11.92 -12.62
CA LEU A 493 7.05 11.13 -13.86
C LEU A 493 5.72 11.29 -14.59
N ALA A 494 4.60 11.22 -13.88
CA ALA A 494 3.26 11.35 -14.45
C ALA A 494 3.06 12.72 -15.12
N PHE A 495 3.54 13.80 -14.50
CA PHE A 495 3.51 15.13 -15.10
C PHE A 495 4.36 15.19 -16.38
N VAL A 496 5.59 14.67 -16.34
CA VAL A 496 6.49 14.66 -17.51
C VAL A 496 5.95 13.80 -18.66
N LEU A 497 5.35 12.63 -18.36
CA LEU A 497 4.69 11.79 -19.35
C LEU A 497 3.44 12.46 -19.92
N ALA A 498 2.69 13.22 -19.13
CA ALA A 498 1.58 14.03 -19.62
C ALA A 498 2.05 15.10 -20.62
N LEU A 499 3.18 15.77 -20.35
CA LEU A 499 3.81 16.69 -21.31
C LEU A 499 4.28 15.99 -22.59
N ALA A 500 4.84 14.78 -22.45
CA ALA A 500 5.25 13.96 -23.60
C ALA A 500 4.05 13.59 -24.48
N ALA A 501 2.96 13.13 -23.85
CA ALA A 501 1.71 12.77 -24.53
C ALA A 501 1.09 13.99 -25.23
N ASP A 502 1.02 15.13 -24.56
CA ASP A 502 0.50 16.37 -25.16
C ASP A 502 1.33 16.76 -26.41
N LYS A 503 2.66 16.69 -26.34
CA LYS A 503 3.50 16.97 -27.51
C LYS A 503 3.31 15.98 -28.65
N LEU A 504 3.40 14.67 -28.37
CA LEU A 504 3.40 13.62 -29.38
C LEU A 504 2.04 13.47 -30.08
N TRP A 505 0.94 13.70 -29.35
CA TRP A 505 -0.41 13.51 -29.87
C TRP A 505 -1.05 14.75 -30.50
N THR A 506 -0.49 15.94 -30.29
CA THR A 506 -1.14 17.22 -30.62
C THR A 506 -0.40 18.00 -31.71
N GLU A 507 0.93 18.16 -31.59
CA GLU A 507 1.70 19.03 -32.49
C GLU A 507 1.88 18.45 -33.90
N ARG A 508 1.76 17.12 -34.08
CA ARG A 508 1.95 16.44 -35.37
C ARG A 508 0.66 16.09 -36.12
N GLN A 509 -0.46 16.78 -35.88
CA GLN A 509 -1.72 16.54 -36.61
C GLN A 509 -1.61 16.76 -38.14
N ARG A 510 -0.58 17.46 -38.62
CA ARG A 510 -0.47 17.86 -40.03
C ARG A 510 0.25 16.86 -40.97
N PHE A 511 0.86 15.78 -40.49
CA PHE A 511 1.85 15.06 -41.33
C PHE A 511 1.58 13.59 -41.70
N VAL A 512 0.57 12.90 -41.19
CA VAL A 512 0.29 11.52 -41.68
C VAL A 512 -1.21 11.23 -41.67
N GLY A 513 -1.82 11.29 -42.85
CA GLY A 513 -3.08 10.59 -43.12
C GLY A 513 -2.82 9.11 -43.35
N GLY A 514 -3.69 8.25 -42.81
CA GLY A 514 -3.81 6.85 -43.23
C GLY A 514 -3.51 5.80 -42.15
N ILE A 515 -4.54 4.99 -41.86
CA ILE A 515 -4.54 3.63 -41.30
C ILE A 515 -4.52 3.49 -39.77
N ILE A 516 -3.66 4.17 -39.01
CA ILE A 516 -3.62 3.96 -37.54
C ILE A 516 -4.20 5.17 -36.81
N ASN A 517 -5.39 5.02 -36.21
CA ASN A 517 -5.97 6.04 -35.35
C ASN A 517 -5.03 6.26 -34.17
N ARG A 518 -4.33 7.40 -34.18
CA ARG A 518 -3.40 7.78 -33.13
C ARG A 518 -4.05 7.62 -31.74
N THR A 519 -5.24 8.14 -31.50
CA THR A 519 -5.84 8.02 -30.16
C THR A 519 -5.94 6.56 -29.64
N MET A 520 -6.16 5.58 -30.51
CA MET A 520 -6.11 4.15 -30.16
C MET A 520 -4.69 3.69 -29.75
N VAL A 521 -3.65 4.11 -30.47
CA VAL A 521 -2.25 3.80 -30.09
C VAL A 521 -1.92 4.38 -28.71
N PHE A 522 -2.37 5.60 -28.42
CA PHE A 522 -2.21 6.17 -27.08
C PHE A 522 -2.90 5.30 -26.02
N GLY A 523 -4.14 4.84 -26.29
CA GLY A 523 -4.86 3.91 -25.41
C GLY A 523 -4.07 2.63 -25.13
N VAL A 524 -3.49 2.01 -26.16
CA VAL A 524 -2.67 0.79 -26.03
C VAL A 524 -1.39 1.06 -25.23
N VAL A 525 -0.64 2.12 -25.57
CA VAL A 525 0.59 2.51 -24.85
C VAL A 525 0.28 2.80 -23.38
N PHE A 526 -0.81 3.51 -23.10
CA PHE A 526 -1.25 3.81 -21.76
C PHE A 526 -1.57 2.53 -20.97
N VAL A 527 -2.36 1.61 -21.53
CA VAL A 527 -2.70 0.35 -20.85
C VAL A 527 -1.46 -0.50 -20.60
N MET A 528 -0.48 -0.53 -21.49
CA MET A 528 0.79 -1.22 -21.24
C MET A 528 1.57 -0.60 -20.07
N ILE A 529 1.59 0.72 -19.94
CA ILE A 529 2.23 1.42 -18.80
C ILE A 529 1.44 1.13 -17.50
N PHE A 530 0.11 1.17 -17.55
CA PHE A 530 -0.74 0.86 -16.40
C PHE A 530 -0.56 -0.59 -15.93
N ALA A 531 -0.64 -1.55 -16.86
CA ALA A 531 -0.47 -2.97 -16.57
C ALA A 531 0.92 -3.27 -16.02
N SER A 532 1.96 -2.62 -16.55
CA SER A 532 3.32 -2.68 -16.01
C SER A 532 3.36 -2.23 -14.55
N GLY A 533 2.67 -1.14 -14.19
CA GLY A 533 2.54 -0.71 -12.80
C GLY A 533 1.90 -1.77 -11.90
N VAL A 534 0.76 -2.33 -12.32
CA VAL A 534 0.05 -3.38 -11.56
C VAL A 534 0.93 -4.60 -11.34
N VAL A 535 1.58 -5.10 -12.39
CA VAL A 535 2.45 -6.28 -12.30
C VAL A 535 3.70 -6.01 -11.46
N ALA A 536 4.33 -4.84 -11.62
CA ALA A 536 5.50 -4.46 -10.84
C ALA A 536 5.21 -4.20 -9.36
N GLY A 537 3.95 -3.95 -8.99
CA GLY A 537 3.55 -3.66 -7.61
C GLY A 537 3.03 -4.87 -6.84
N TRP A 538 2.41 -5.83 -7.53
CA TRP A 538 1.54 -6.82 -6.90
C TRP A 538 1.72 -8.22 -7.46
N ASN A 539 1.98 -9.17 -6.55
CA ASN A 539 1.92 -10.61 -6.85
C ASN A 539 0.51 -10.95 -7.37
N PRO A 540 0.37 -11.67 -8.51
CA PRO A 540 -0.91 -12.13 -9.05
C PRO A 540 -1.85 -12.73 -8.00
N GLN A 541 -1.33 -13.53 -7.08
CA GLN A 541 -2.15 -14.17 -6.03
C GLN A 541 -2.87 -13.15 -5.14
N ASN A 542 -2.30 -11.97 -4.94
CA ASN A 542 -2.85 -10.93 -4.05
C ASN A 542 -3.76 -9.94 -4.77
N ARG A 543 -3.98 -10.12 -6.09
CA ARG A 543 -4.90 -9.30 -6.91
C ARG A 543 -6.35 -9.79 -6.82
N PHE A 544 -6.56 -11.03 -6.43
CA PHE A 544 -7.88 -11.66 -6.43
C PHE A 544 -8.44 -11.82 -5.02
N ALA A 545 -9.78 -11.92 -4.97
CA ALA A 545 -10.47 -12.33 -3.77
C ALA A 545 -10.02 -13.74 -3.38
N LYS A 546 -9.95 -13.98 -2.09
CA LYS A 546 -9.59 -15.27 -1.53
C LYS A 546 -10.65 -15.66 -0.50
N PRO A 547 -10.93 -16.96 -0.34
CA PRO A 547 -11.98 -17.41 0.57
C PRO A 547 -11.58 -17.09 2.02
N VAL A 548 -12.45 -16.37 2.72
CA VAL A 548 -12.35 -16.10 4.17
C VAL A 548 -13.30 -17.01 4.95
N VAL A 549 -14.37 -17.47 4.29
CA VAL A 549 -15.37 -18.41 4.80
C VAL A 549 -15.69 -19.41 3.69
N VAL A 550 -15.89 -20.69 4.03
CA VAL A 550 -16.26 -21.77 3.10
C VAL A 550 -17.51 -22.48 3.62
N ASP A 551 -18.48 -22.75 2.75
CA ASP A 551 -19.61 -23.63 3.07
C ASP A 551 -19.19 -25.10 2.88
N ALA A 552 -19.28 -25.89 3.94
CA ALA A 552 -19.05 -27.32 3.92
C ALA A 552 -20.24 -28.05 4.56
N GLY A 553 -21.04 -28.71 3.74
CA GLY A 553 -22.18 -29.50 4.23
C GLY A 553 -23.34 -28.68 4.80
N GLY A 554 -23.44 -27.38 4.45
CA GLY A 554 -24.44 -26.46 5.00
C GLY A 554 -23.97 -25.68 6.23
N GLU A 555 -22.72 -25.90 6.68
CA GLU A 555 -22.08 -25.12 7.73
C GLU A 555 -21.02 -24.17 7.16
N LEU A 556 -21.01 -22.95 7.66
CA LEU A 556 -20.00 -21.95 7.29
C LEU A 556 -18.77 -22.10 8.18
N ILE A 557 -17.63 -22.43 7.57
CA ILE A 557 -16.34 -22.57 8.22
C ILE A 557 -15.50 -21.33 7.95
N GLU A 558 -15.05 -20.65 9.01
CA GLU A 558 -14.14 -19.50 8.90
C GLU A 558 -12.66 -19.93 8.88
N ALA A 559 -11.79 -19.06 8.35
CA ALA A 559 -10.36 -19.33 8.27
C ALA A 559 -9.74 -19.61 9.66
N GLN A 560 -8.98 -20.69 9.78
CA GLN A 560 -8.46 -21.22 11.06
C GLN A 560 -7.68 -20.19 11.89
N GLY A 561 -6.84 -19.37 11.26
CA GLY A 561 -6.07 -18.33 11.98
C GLY A 561 -6.96 -17.26 12.63
N MET A 562 -8.12 -16.96 12.05
CA MET A 562 -9.08 -15.99 12.61
C MET A 562 -9.77 -16.57 13.83
N ASN A 563 -10.28 -17.80 13.69
CA ASN A 563 -10.90 -18.53 14.78
C ASN A 563 -9.94 -18.74 15.95
N ALA A 564 -8.68 -19.08 15.66
CA ALA A 564 -7.64 -19.23 16.68
C ALA A 564 -7.40 -17.93 17.46
N ALA A 565 -7.36 -16.79 16.77
CA ALA A 565 -7.17 -15.49 17.41
C ALA A 565 -8.38 -15.08 18.26
N LEU A 566 -9.60 -15.26 17.74
CA LEU A 566 -10.83 -14.99 18.49
C LEU A 566 -10.96 -15.92 19.71
N TRP A 567 -10.73 -17.21 19.52
CA TRP A 567 -10.71 -18.21 20.61
C TRP A 567 -9.71 -17.82 21.69
N MET A 568 -8.50 -17.38 21.30
CA MET A 568 -7.48 -16.96 22.26
C MET A 568 -7.92 -15.75 23.08
N ARG A 569 -8.53 -14.75 22.44
CA ARG A 569 -9.09 -13.59 23.15
C ARG A 569 -10.21 -13.99 24.12
N GLU A 570 -11.11 -14.86 23.68
CA GLU A 570 -12.29 -15.27 24.45
C GLU A 570 -11.95 -16.22 25.59
N THR A 571 -10.96 -17.11 25.39
CA THR A 571 -10.61 -18.17 26.34
C THR A 571 -9.46 -17.77 27.24
N LEU A 572 -8.40 -17.16 26.69
CA LEU A 572 -7.18 -16.82 27.44
C LEU A 572 -7.19 -15.36 27.90
N GLY A 573 -7.98 -14.48 27.28
CA GLY A 573 -7.99 -13.04 27.54
C GLY A 573 -7.03 -12.28 26.62
N THR A 574 -6.78 -10.99 26.88
CA THR A 574 -5.98 -10.08 26.03
C THR A 574 -4.56 -9.85 26.58
N ASN A 575 -3.67 -9.25 25.78
CA ASN A 575 -2.33 -8.77 26.16
C ASN A 575 -1.28 -9.86 26.47
N HIS A 576 -1.40 -11.05 25.90
CA HIS A 576 -0.35 -12.07 25.99
C HIS A 576 0.71 -11.86 24.92
N ASN A 577 1.94 -12.26 25.23
CA ASN A 577 3.07 -12.26 24.30
C ASN A 577 3.09 -13.59 23.55
N VAL A 578 2.99 -13.52 22.23
CA VAL A 578 2.81 -14.70 21.38
C VAL A 578 3.87 -14.74 20.30
N VAL A 579 4.60 -15.85 20.16
CA VAL A 579 5.50 -16.05 19.00
C VAL A 579 4.76 -16.77 17.89
N THR A 580 4.83 -16.24 16.67
CA THR A 580 4.10 -16.79 15.51
C THR A 580 4.65 -16.29 14.17
N ASP A 581 4.12 -16.80 13.06
CA ASP A 581 4.48 -16.35 11.70
C ASP A 581 3.85 -14.98 11.35
N GLU A 582 4.31 -14.39 10.24
CA GLU A 582 3.91 -13.04 9.83
C GLU A 582 2.43 -12.88 9.51
N ALA A 583 1.78 -13.92 8.97
CA ALA A 583 0.34 -13.89 8.83
C ALA A 583 -0.21 -13.89 10.25
N ASN A 584 -0.13 -15.00 10.98
CA ASN A 584 -0.77 -15.24 12.27
C ASN A 584 -0.56 -14.13 13.30
N GLY A 585 0.61 -13.49 13.36
CA GLY A 585 0.87 -12.35 14.24
C GLY A 585 -0.10 -11.19 14.06
N ARG A 586 -0.56 -10.94 12.83
CA ARG A 586 -1.49 -9.85 12.49
C ARG A 586 -2.90 -10.08 13.01
N LEU A 587 -3.39 -11.32 13.03
CA LEU A 587 -4.71 -11.69 13.58
C LEU A 587 -4.62 -11.79 15.08
N MET A 588 -3.55 -12.40 15.61
CA MET A 588 -3.29 -12.40 17.04
C MET A 588 -3.31 -10.97 17.57
N LEU A 589 -2.75 -10.01 16.82
CA LEU A 589 -2.88 -8.60 17.12
C LEU A 589 -4.31 -8.06 16.91
N ALA A 590 -4.84 -8.12 15.69
CA ALA A 590 -6.06 -7.38 15.32
C ALA A 590 -7.37 -7.94 15.88
N TYR A 591 -7.45 -9.26 16.07
CA TYR A 591 -8.65 -9.97 16.53
C TYR A 591 -8.43 -10.66 17.87
N GLY A 592 -7.20 -11.15 18.11
CA GLY A 592 -6.81 -11.74 19.38
C GLY A 592 -6.49 -10.71 20.46
N GLU A 593 -6.18 -9.46 20.09
CA GLU A 593 -5.68 -8.43 21.01
C GLU A 593 -4.46 -8.91 21.82
N GLN A 594 -3.60 -9.69 21.17
CA GLN A 594 -2.35 -10.22 21.69
C GLN A 594 -1.15 -9.47 21.09
N TYR A 595 -0.03 -9.50 21.80
CA TYR A 595 1.24 -8.98 21.30
C TYR A 595 2.00 -10.08 20.55
N GLY A 596 1.77 -10.15 19.25
CA GLY A 596 2.48 -11.03 18.32
C GLY A 596 3.93 -10.59 18.09
N TYR A 597 4.86 -11.52 18.25
CA TYR A 597 6.25 -11.45 17.82
C TYR A 597 6.39 -12.28 16.55
N ALA A 598 6.34 -11.61 15.40
CA ALA A 598 6.38 -12.26 14.09
C ALA A 598 7.46 -11.70 13.14
N GLY A 599 7.85 -12.52 12.15
CA GLY A 599 8.64 -12.12 10.97
C GLY A 599 9.98 -11.42 11.23
N ARG A 600 9.91 -10.10 11.48
CA ARG A 600 11.05 -9.18 11.60
C ARG A 600 11.77 -9.26 12.94
N PHE A 601 11.16 -9.88 13.94
CA PHE A 601 11.79 -10.10 15.22
C PHE A 601 12.91 -11.15 15.09
N PRO A 602 14.13 -10.89 15.61
CA PRO A 602 15.25 -11.81 15.50
C PRO A 602 14.91 -13.19 16.08
N PHE A 603 15.32 -14.26 15.43
CA PHE A 603 15.09 -15.65 15.86
C PHE A 603 13.64 -16.17 15.78
N VAL A 604 12.61 -15.38 15.42
CA VAL A 604 11.24 -15.92 15.27
C VAL A 604 11.20 -17.07 14.26
N TYR A 605 11.81 -16.87 13.09
CA TYR A 605 11.91 -17.92 12.08
C TYR A 605 12.56 -19.17 12.67
N ASP A 606 13.71 -19.03 13.35
CA ASP A 606 14.41 -20.18 13.91
C ASP A 606 13.59 -20.84 15.03
N ILE A 607 12.97 -20.07 15.92
CA ILE A 607 12.08 -20.55 17.00
C ILE A 607 10.91 -21.37 16.45
N LEU A 608 10.42 -21.08 15.25
CA LEU A 608 9.31 -21.81 14.64
C LEU A 608 9.78 -22.90 13.65
N ARG A 609 10.98 -22.77 13.07
CA ARG A 609 11.43 -23.57 11.91
C ARG A 609 12.67 -24.43 12.11
N THR A 610 13.36 -24.34 13.25
CA THR A 610 14.41 -25.34 13.58
C THR A 610 13.80 -26.53 14.32
N PRO A 611 14.38 -27.73 14.23
CA PRO A 611 13.87 -28.91 14.94
C PRO A 611 14.14 -28.89 16.46
N THR A 612 15.08 -28.06 16.93
CA THR A 612 15.45 -27.97 18.36
C THR A 612 15.58 -26.52 18.82
N PHE A 613 15.54 -26.32 20.14
CA PHE A 613 15.80 -25.03 20.79
C PHE A 613 17.28 -24.82 21.05
N THR A 614 17.79 -23.64 20.71
CA THR A 614 19.15 -23.21 21.05
C THR A 614 19.13 -22.25 22.24
N PRO A 615 20.26 -22.09 22.98
CA PRO A 615 20.32 -21.13 24.08
C PRO A 615 19.98 -19.69 23.67
N LYS A 616 20.33 -19.30 22.43
CA LYS A 616 20.01 -17.99 21.88
C LYS A 616 18.51 -17.81 21.63
N GLN A 617 17.84 -18.86 21.13
CA GLN A 617 16.39 -18.85 20.94
C GLN A 617 15.67 -18.75 22.27
N LEU A 618 16.05 -19.56 23.27
CA LEU A 618 15.47 -19.49 24.62
C LEU A 618 15.70 -18.12 25.27
N GLY A 619 16.90 -17.54 25.11
CA GLY A 619 17.18 -16.19 25.58
C GLY A 619 16.31 -15.12 24.89
N ALA A 620 16.02 -15.27 23.60
CA ALA A 620 15.11 -14.38 22.88
C ALA A 620 13.67 -14.53 23.42
N MET A 621 13.17 -15.76 23.55
CA MET A 621 11.84 -16.06 24.08
C MET A 621 11.65 -15.47 25.49
N GLN A 622 12.67 -15.56 26.35
CA GLN A 622 12.67 -14.92 27.67
C GLN A 622 12.65 -13.40 27.60
N SER A 623 13.44 -12.80 26.72
CA SER A 623 13.52 -11.34 26.60
C SER A 623 12.20 -10.70 26.17
N TRP A 624 11.32 -11.49 25.56
CA TRP A 624 9.98 -11.11 25.13
C TRP A 624 8.88 -11.55 26.10
N ASP A 625 9.23 -12.19 27.21
CA ASP A 625 8.30 -12.74 28.19
C ASP A 625 7.15 -13.52 27.54
N LEU A 626 7.51 -14.44 26.62
CA LEU A 626 6.53 -15.18 25.84
C LEU A 626 5.63 -16.05 26.72
N ASN A 627 4.32 -16.01 26.43
CA ASN A 627 3.33 -16.85 27.07
C ASN A 627 2.93 -18.03 26.17
N TYR A 628 2.76 -17.77 24.88
CA TYR A 628 2.25 -18.75 23.92
C TYR A 628 3.07 -18.80 22.63
N ALA A 629 3.05 -19.95 21.97
CA ALA A 629 3.54 -20.13 20.61
C ALA A 629 2.39 -20.58 19.71
N VAL A 630 2.13 -19.82 18.64
CA VAL A 630 1.13 -20.17 17.62
C VAL A 630 1.88 -20.64 16.39
N VAL A 631 1.77 -21.93 16.10
CA VAL A 631 2.54 -22.61 15.05
C VAL A 631 1.61 -23.05 13.95
N ASP A 632 1.78 -22.48 12.76
CA ASP A 632 1.12 -22.95 11.55
C ASP A 632 2.08 -23.81 10.72
N ARG A 633 1.61 -24.98 10.32
CA ARG A 633 2.38 -26.01 9.63
C ARG A 633 2.54 -25.70 8.13
N ARG A 634 1.93 -24.62 7.60
CA ARG A 634 1.98 -24.26 6.18
C ARG A 634 3.10 -23.29 5.86
N GLU A 635 3.77 -23.44 4.71
CA GLU A 635 4.78 -22.45 4.26
C GLU A 635 4.16 -21.10 3.84
N SER A 636 2.92 -21.11 3.36
CA SER A 636 2.24 -19.94 2.78
C SER A 636 2.00 -18.78 3.76
N VAL A 637 2.02 -19.06 5.07
CA VAL A 637 1.71 -18.08 6.13
C VAL A 637 2.82 -17.07 6.41
N TRP A 638 4.02 -17.28 5.86
CA TRP A 638 5.15 -16.35 5.96
C TRP A 638 5.09 -15.17 4.98
N ASN A 639 3.96 -14.99 4.26
CA ASN A 639 3.85 -13.92 3.27
C ASN A 639 3.66 -12.53 3.93
N PRO A 640 4.57 -11.57 3.72
CA PRO A 640 4.48 -10.25 4.34
C PRO A 640 3.35 -9.38 3.77
N MET A 641 2.83 -9.70 2.59
CA MET A 641 1.92 -8.81 1.84
C MET A 641 0.45 -9.24 1.88
N ALA A 642 0.14 -10.44 2.36
CA ALA A 642 -1.22 -10.98 2.39
C ALA A 642 -1.49 -11.70 3.72
N GLY A 643 -2.74 -11.71 4.17
CA GLY A 643 -3.15 -12.47 5.36
C GLY A 643 -4.16 -13.56 5.02
N TYR A 644 -3.93 -14.77 5.56
CA TYR A 644 -4.94 -15.80 5.92
C TYR A 644 -5.86 -16.32 4.84
N PHE A 645 -5.53 -17.48 4.30
CA PHE A 645 -6.41 -18.15 3.35
C PHE A 645 -6.55 -19.63 3.69
N PHE A 646 -7.73 -20.16 3.36
CA PHE A 646 -7.86 -21.59 3.09
C PHE A 646 -6.92 -21.95 1.95
N ASP A 647 -6.27 -23.09 2.06
CA ASP A 647 -5.39 -23.57 1.00
C ASP A 647 -6.26 -23.98 -0.19
N PRO A 648 -6.03 -23.39 -1.38
CA PRO A 648 -6.70 -23.88 -2.56
C PRO A 648 -6.24 -25.32 -2.81
N VAL A 649 -7.20 -26.19 -3.07
CA VAL A 649 -6.94 -27.58 -3.42
C VAL A 649 -6.83 -27.66 -4.93
N ASN A 650 -5.82 -28.33 -5.47
CA ASN A 650 -5.74 -28.51 -6.93
C ASN A 650 -6.87 -29.42 -7.44
N ASP A 651 -7.01 -29.55 -8.77
CA ASP A 651 -8.06 -30.38 -9.39
C ASP A 651 -8.00 -31.87 -8.97
N GLU A 652 -6.91 -32.32 -8.34
CA GLU A 652 -6.74 -33.67 -7.79
C GLU A 652 -7.09 -33.77 -6.29
N GLY A 653 -7.57 -32.69 -5.66
CA GLY A 653 -7.86 -32.66 -4.23
C GLY A 653 -6.61 -32.67 -3.33
N LYS A 654 -5.42 -32.36 -3.87
CA LYS A 654 -4.19 -32.20 -3.08
C LYS A 654 -3.99 -30.74 -2.64
N PRO A 655 -3.57 -30.51 -1.39
CA PRO A 655 -3.12 -29.20 -0.95
C PRO A 655 -2.03 -28.68 -1.88
N THR A 656 -2.15 -27.44 -2.37
CA THR A 656 -1.10 -26.82 -3.20
C THR A 656 0.07 -26.29 -2.37
N VAL A 657 0.00 -26.40 -1.04
CA VAL A 657 0.93 -25.79 -0.09
C VAL A 657 1.82 -26.86 0.51
N GLU A 658 3.13 -26.60 0.51
CA GLU A 658 4.10 -27.43 1.21
C GLU A 658 3.87 -27.35 2.73
N LEU A 659 3.79 -28.52 3.36
CA LEU A 659 3.74 -28.64 4.81
C LEU A 659 5.15 -28.68 5.38
N THR A 660 5.27 -28.16 6.59
CA THR A 660 6.49 -28.15 7.38
C THR A 660 6.97 -29.57 7.67
N ASP A 661 8.29 -29.77 7.69
CA ASP A 661 8.89 -31.05 8.07
C ASP A 661 8.33 -31.56 9.42
N PRO A 662 7.97 -32.86 9.53
CA PRO A 662 7.40 -33.42 10.76
C PRO A 662 8.26 -33.19 12.01
N LEU A 663 9.60 -33.19 11.91
CA LEU A 663 10.49 -32.93 13.04
C LEU A 663 10.35 -31.50 13.56
N ILE A 664 10.11 -30.54 12.66
CA ILE A 664 9.87 -29.14 13.02
C ILE A 664 8.46 -29.01 13.60
N ALA A 665 7.46 -29.61 12.96
CA ALA A 665 6.06 -29.54 13.38
C ALA A 665 5.83 -30.13 14.78
N GLN A 666 6.56 -31.20 15.13
CA GLN A 666 6.49 -31.87 16.43
C GLN A 666 7.45 -31.30 17.47
N LYS A 667 8.27 -30.28 17.15
CA LYS A 667 9.26 -29.76 18.10
C LYS A 667 8.63 -29.37 19.44
N PHE A 668 7.51 -28.65 19.39
CA PHE A 668 6.82 -28.18 20.60
C PHE A 668 6.13 -29.33 21.33
N ASP A 669 5.57 -30.30 20.60
CA ASP A 669 4.97 -31.51 21.18
C ASP A 669 6.01 -32.36 21.93
N ARG A 670 7.25 -32.37 21.44
CA ARG A 670 8.36 -33.11 22.08
C ARG A 670 8.96 -32.39 23.28
N GLN A 671 8.44 -31.22 23.68
CA GLN A 671 8.89 -30.49 24.85
C GLN A 671 7.94 -30.74 26.02
N PRO A 672 8.36 -31.45 27.08
CA PRO A 672 7.49 -31.76 28.22
C PRO A 672 7.05 -30.53 29.01
N LEU A 673 7.80 -29.43 28.93
CA LEU A 673 7.47 -28.15 29.58
C LEU A 673 6.58 -27.25 28.70
N VAL A 674 6.06 -27.79 27.60
CA VAL A 674 5.16 -27.11 26.69
C VAL A 674 3.86 -27.91 26.65
N SER A 675 2.72 -27.24 26.64
CA SER A 675 1.42 -27.89 26.58
C SER A 675 0.67 -27.43 25.34
N ARG A 676 0.14 -28.38 24.57
CA ARG A 676 -0.74 -28.07 23.45
C ARG A 676 -2.13 -27.73 23.98
N ILE A 677 -2.60 -26.50 23.76
CA ILE A 677 -3.87 -26.02 24.33
C ILE A 677 -4.97 -25.83 23.28
N MET A 678 -4.61 -25.79 22.00
CA MET A 678 -5.56 -25.74 20.88
C MET A 678 -4.94 -26.41 19.66
N ASP A 679 -5.71 -27.27 18.98
CA ASP A 679 -5.32 -27.88 17.70
C ASP A 679 -6.45 -27.70 16.68
N ALA A 680 -6.16 -26.94 15.62
CA ALA A 680 -7.06 -26.74 14.49
C ALA A 680 -6.52 -27.45 13.21
N GLY A 681 -5.70 -28.48 13.37
CA GLY A 681 -5.13 -29.28 12.28
C GLY A 681 -3.80 -28.73 11.78
N THR A 682 -3.81 -27.69 10.94
CA THR A 682 -2.57 -27.08 10.45
C THR A 682 -2.05 -26.00 11.39
N LEU A 683 -2.90 -25.43 12.24
CA LEU A 683 -2.53 -24.41 13.23
C LEU A 683 -2.71 -24.96 14.64
N VAL A 684 -1.67 -24.83 15.46
CA VAL A 684 -1.62 -25.33 16.84
C VAL A 684 -1.15 -24.21 17.77
N ILE A 685 -1.79 -24.07 18.93
CA ILE A 685 -1.38 -23.12 19.99
C ILE A 685 -0.79 -23.91 21.15
N TYR A 686 0.40 -23.48 21.56
CA TYR A 686 1.16 -24.05 22.68
C TYR A 686 1.30 -23.04 23.81
N ASP A 687 1.10 -23.49 25.05
CA ASP A 687 1.52 -22.80 26.27
C ASP A 687 2.99 -23.10 26.54
N VAL A 688 3.80 -22.04 26.64
CA VAL A 688 5.25 -22.13 26.90
C VAL A 688 5.65 -21.53 28.26
N ASN A 689 4.70 -21.18 29.13
CA ASN A 689 4.97 -20.48 30.38
C ASN A 689 5.88 -21.29 31.32
N GLU A 690 5.67 -22.60 31.43
CA GLU A 690 6.50 -23.48 32.26
C GLU A 690 7.93 -23.58 31.73
N LEU A 691 8.09 -23.76 30.41
CA LEU A 691 9.39 -23.72 29.75
C LEU A 691 10.11 -22.38 30.03
N MET A 692 9.39 -21.26 29.96
CA MET A 692 9.96 -19.93 30.25
C MET A 692 10.30 -19.74 31.73
N ALA A 693 9.54 -20.32 32.66
CA ALA A 693 9.84 -20.28 34.09
C ALA A 693 11.14 -21.03 34.41
N VAL A 694 11.31 -22.24 33.86
CA VAL A 694 12.55 -23.02 34.01
C VAL A 694 13.74 -22.32 33.37
N ALA A 695 13.54 -21.78 32.16
CA ALA A 695 14.62 -21.11 31.46
C ALA A 695 15.08 -19.83 32.20
N ARG A 696 14.17 -19.12 32.89
CA ARG A 696 14.49 -17.98 33.78
C ARG A 696 15.34 -18.38 34.99
N ARG A 697 15.03 -19.51 35.61
CA ARG A 697 15.82 -20.09 36.71
C ARG A 697 17.25 -20.40 36.27
N ALA A 698 17.39 -21.05 35.11
CA ALA A 698 18.69 -21.32 34.49
C ALA A 698 19.51 -20.04 34.26
N ALA A 699 18.86 -19.00 33.71
CA ALA A 699 19.50 -17.71 33.44
C ALA A 699 19.90 -16.95 34.71
N ALA A 700 19.20 -17.18 35.83
CA ALA A 700 19.55 -16.64 37.14
C ALA A 700 20.74 -17.34 37.81
N GLY A 701 21.35 -18.34 37.16
CA GLY A 701 22.49 -19.09 37.66
C GLY A 701 22.11 -20.27 38.56
N GLU A 702 20.84 -20.68 38.55
CA GLU A 702 20.40 -21.88 39.25
C GLU A 702 20.94 -23.13 38.55
N VAL A 703 21.53 -24.05 39.33
CA VAL A 703 22.01 -25.33 38.80
C VAL A 703 20.80 -26.22 38.56
N LEU A 704 20.39 -26.31 37.30
CA LEU A 704 19.32 -27.20 36.89
C LEU A 704 19.77 -28.68 36.97
N PRO A 705 18.86 -29.60 37.30
CA PRO A 705 19.10 -31.03 37.14
C PRO A 705 19.57 -31.35 35.71
N PRO A 706 20.53 -32.29 35.51
CA PRO A 706 21.01 -32.69 34.18
C PRO A 706 19.89 -33.06 33.20
N ALA A 707 18.83 -33.72 33.69
CA ALA A 707 17.62 -34.01 32.92
C ALA A 707 16.97 -32.74 32.33
N LEU A 708 16.72 -31.75 33.19
CA LEU A 708 16.07 -30.49 32.85
C LEU A 708 16.95 -29.63 31.92
N ALA A 709 18.27 -29.66 32.11
CA ALA A 709 19.24 -29.00 31.25
C ALA A 709 19.31 -29.63 29.85
N ASN A 710 19.23 -30.97 29.74
CA ASN A 710 19.18 -31.67 28.46
C ASN A 710 17.86 -31.43 27.72
N MET A 711 16.73 -31.39 28.44
CA MET A 711 15.41 -31.11 27.86
C MET A 711 15.33 -29.73 27.21
N LEU A 712 15.88 -28.70 27.86
CA LEU A 712 15.93 -27.33 27.32
C LEU A 712 16.61 -27.23 25.94
N LEU A 713 17.55 -28.13 25.61
CA LEU A 713 18.44 -27.97 24.45
C LEU A 713 18.32 -29.08 23.38
N ALA A 714 17.91 -30.29 23.76
CA ALA A 714 18.02 -31.46 22.88
C ALA A 714 16.69 -31.91 22.26
N GLY A 715 15.53 -31.51 22.79
CA GLY A 715 14.25 -32.09 22.37
C GLY A 715 14.24 -33.63 22.45
N SER A 716 14.94 -34.16 23.46
CA SER A 716 15.14 -35.59 23.68
C SER A 716 13.85 -36.25 24.16
N GLU A 717 13.60 -37.49 23.69
CA GLU A 717 12.52 -38.33 24.21
C GLU A 717 12.59 -38.45 25.72
N VAL A 718 11.42 -38.38 26.34
CA VAL A 718 11.25 -38.44 27.78
C VAL A 718 11.48 -39.87 28.26
N SER A 719 12.67 -40.15 28.82
CA SER A 719 12.90 -41.45 29.47
C SER A 719 12.25 -41.48 30.87
N PRO A 720 11.78 -42.64 31.35
CA PRO A 720 11.20 -42.78 32.70
C PRO A 720 12.11 -42.30 33.84
N ALA A 721 13.43 -42.50 33.70
CA ALA A 721 14.42 -42.01 34.66
C ALA A 721 14.44 -40.47 34.71
N MET A 722 14.24 -39.83 33.55
CA MET A 722 14.21 -38.38 33.40
C MET A 722 12.93 -37.78 34.03
N VAL A 723 11.78 -38.45 33.88
CA VAL A 723 10.52 -38.06 34.51
C VAL A 723 10.65 -38.07 36.03
N ASN A 724 11.19 -39.16 36.59
CA ASN A 724 11.38 -39.27 38.03
C ASN A 724 12.30 -38.17 38.59
N GLU A 725 13.37 -37.81 37.88
CA GLU A 725 14.25 -36.70 38.27
C GLU A 725 13.53 -35.33 38.22
N LEU A 726 12.65 -35.11 37.24
CA LEU A 726 11.86 -33.88 37.13
C LEU A 726 10.81 -33.76 38.25
N LEU A 727 10.17 -34.87 38.60
CA LEU A 727 9.22 -34.98 39.70
C LEU A 727 9.88 -34.68 41.05
N GLU A 728 11.06 -35.26 41.29
CA GLU A 728 11.85 -34.98 42.50
C GLU A 728 12.28 -33.51 42.60
N SER A 729 12.52 -32.87 41.46
CA SER A 729 12.94 -31.46 41.39
C SER A 729 11.78 -30.44 41.52
N GLY A 730 10.53 -30.90 41.50
CA GLY A 730 9.34 -30.03 41.48
C GLY A 730 9.23 -29.16 40.23
N ALA A 731 9.85 -29.56 39.12
CA ALA A 731 9.90 -28.78 37.88
C ALA A 731 8.62 -28.89 37.03
N ILE A 732 7.79 -29.91 37.27
CA ILE A 732 6.51 -30.16 36.59
C ILE A 732 5.40 -30.12 37.64
N SER A 733 4.29 -29.45 37.33
CA SER A 733 3.13 -29.32 38.23
C SER A 733 2.34 -30.63 38.37
N GLU A 734 1.68 -30.83 39.53
CA GLU A 734 0.88 -32.05 39.78
C GLU A 734 -0.28 -32.22 38.79
N GLU A 735 -0.94 -31.13 38.40
CA GLU A 735 -1.99 -31.13 37.37
C GLU A 735 -1.48 -31.59 36.01
N LYS A 736 -0.26 -31.19 35.62
CA LYS A 736 0.32 -31.57 34.33
C LYS A 736 0.69 -33.05 34.29
N ILE A 737 1.12 -33.63 35.39
CA ILE A 737 1.35 -35.08 35.49
C ILE A 737 0.04 -35.83 35.27
N LYS A 738 -1.05 -35.39 35.91
CA LYS A 738 -2.38 -35.97 35.71
C LYS A 738 -2.82 -35.88 34.24
N ALA A 739 -2.54 -34.76 33.56
CA ALA A 739 -2.83 -34.59 32.14
C ALA A 739 -1.98 -35.51 31.25
N MET A 740 -0.67 -35.58 31.46
CA MET A 740 0.23 -36.45 30.67
C MET A 740 -0.13 -37.94 30.81
N ILE A 741 -0.59 -38.37 31.99
CA ILE A 741 -1.08 -39.73 32.22
C ILE A 741 -2.42 -39.94 31.51
N ALA A 742 -3.34 -38.98 31.60
CA ALA A 742 -4.66 -39.06 30.95
C ALA A 742 -4.57 -39.08 29.41
N ASP A 743 -3.62 -38.35 28.83
CA ASP A 743 -3.40 -38.28 27.38
C ASP A 743 -2.55 -39.45 26.84
N GLY A 744 -2.12 -40.38 27.71
CA GLY A 744 -1.31 -41.55 27.33
C GLY A 744 0.14 -41.23 26.96
N GLU A 745 0.60 -40.00 27.22
CA GLU A 745 1.98 -39.56 26.99
C GLU A 745 2.95 -40.11 28.05
N LEU A 746 2.43 -40.50 29.22
CA LEU A 746 3.21 -40.98 30.36
C LEU A 746 2.56 -42.21 31.01
N ASP A 747 3.25 -43.35 30.98
CA ASP A 747 2.81 -44.58 31.64
C ASP A 747 3.07 -44.49 33.16
N PRO A 748 2.02 -44.49 34.00
CA PRO A 748 2.18 -44.34 35.45
C PRO A 748 2.98 -45.49 36.09
N SER A 749 3.05 -46.67 35.44
CA SER A 749 3.87 -47.79 35.93
C SER A 749 5.39 -47.55 35.84
N GLN A 750 5.79 -46.53 35.09
CA GLN A 750 7.19 -46.15 34.87
C GLN A 750 7.65 -45.01 35.82
N ILE A 751 6.73 -44.49 36.64
CA ILE A 751 6.96 -43.43 37.62
C ILE A 751 7.20 -44.04 39.01
N ASN A 752 8.09 -43.43 39.79
CA ASN A 752 8.28 -43.79 41.19
C ASN A 752 6.95 -43.63 41.94
N PRO A 753 6.38 -44.70 42.55
CA PRO A 753 5.07 -44.65 43.19
C PRO A 753 4.94 -43.60 44.31
N ALA A 754 6.06 -43.20 44.92
CA ALA A 754 6.10 -42.16 45.95
C ALA A 754 5.90 -40.73 45.41
N LEU A 755 5.98 -40.55 44.09
CA LEU A 755 5.88 -39.25 43.40
C LEU A 755 4.60 -39.15 42.56
N LEU A 756 3.73 -40.16 42.60
CA LEU A 756 2.46 -40.15 41.88
C LEU A 756 1.49 -39.14 42.51
N PRO A 757 0.77 -38.36 41.70
CA PRO A 757 -0.29 -37.48 42.18
C PRO A 757 -1.37 -38.21 42.99
N GLU A 758 -1.98 -37.54 43.96
CA GLU A 758 -3.09 -38.14 44.72
C GLU A 758 -4.26 -38.49 43.79
N GLY A 759 -4.68 -39.77 43.82
CA GLY A 759 -5.78 -40.31 43.02
C GLY A 759 -5.39 -41.13 41.78
N VAL A 760 -4.10 -41.33 41.50
CA VAL A 760 -3.63 -42.22 40.41
C VAL A 760 -3.41 -43.63 40.98
N ASP A 761 -4.32 -44.58 40.72
CA ASP A 761 -4.18 -45.97 41.15
C ASP A 761 -3.48 -46.81 40.06
N LEU A 762 -2.31 -47.36 40.38
CA LEU A 762 -1.54 -48.24 39.50
C LEU A 762 -2.28 -49.55 39.17
N ASN A 763 -3.36 -49.87 39.90
CA ASN A 763 -4.15 -51.08 39.69
C ASN A 763 -5.41 -50.86 38.81
N GLU A 764 -5.71 -49.63 38.38
CA GLU A 764 -6.87 -49.31 37.52
C GLU A 764 -6.52 -49.03 36.05
N VAL A 765 -5.25 -49.00 35.67
CA VAL A 765 -4.87 -48.88 34.24
C VAL A 765 -4.93 -50.26 33.58
N ASN A 766 -6.15 -50.73 33.32
CA ASN A 766 -6.40 -51.88 32.48
C ASN A 766 -6.40 -51.41 31.01
N LEU A 767 -5.29 -51.63 30.30
CA LEU A 767 -5.11 -51.32 28.87
C LEU A 767 -6.16 -51.97 27.94
N ASP A 768 -6.97 -52.88 28.45
CA ASP A 768 -8.03 -53.56 27.71
C ASP A 768 -9.33 -52.73 27.58
N ASP A 769 -9.59 -51.76 28.48
CA ASP A 769 -10.85 -50.99 28.46
C ASP A 769 -10.81 -49.81 27.46
N VAL A 770 -9.64 -49.18 27.24
CA VAL A 770 -9.49 -48.05 26.30
C VAL A 770 -9.65 -48.49 24.84
N LYS A 771 -9.21 -49.72 24.50
CA LYS A 771 -9.41 -50.27 23.14
C LYS A 771 -10.83 -50.78 22.90
N LEU A 772 -11.54 -51.25 23.93
CA LEU A 772 -12.91 -51.76 23.76
C LEU A 772 -13.92 -50.63 23.46
N ASP A 773 -13.77 -49.47 24.10
CA ASP A 773 -14.69 -48.35 23.89
C ASP A 773 -14.46 -47.61 22.56
N GLU A 774 -13.21 -47.49 22.09
CA GLU A 774 -12.90 -46.96 20.75
C GLU A 774 -13.35 -47.90 19.62
N MET A 775 -13.30 -49.22 19.81
CA MET A 775 -13.72 -50.21 18.80
C MET A 775 -15.25 -50.38 18.75
N ASN A 776 -15.95 -50.24 19.89
CA ASN A 776 -17.41 -50.25 19.94
C ASN A 776 -18.02 -48.96 19.35
N SER A 777 -17.38 -47.81 19.55
CA SER A 777 -17.81 -46.53 18.95
C SER A 777 -17.55 -46.45 17.43
N ALA A 778 -16.67 -47.31 16.89
CA ALA A 778 -16.45 -47.50 15.45
C ALA A 778 -17.35 -48.57 14.78
N GLY A 779 -18.22 -49.27 15.53
CA GLY A 779 -19.23 -50.19 14.99
C GLY A 779 -18.72 -51.56 14.52
N ILE A 780 -17.62 -52.06 15.06
CA ILE A 780 -17.02 -53.35 14.66
C ILE A 780 -17.50 -54.48 15.61
N ASP A 781 -18.26 -55.46 15.09
CA ASP A 781 -18.71 -56.64 15.86
C ASP A 781 -17.61 -57.72 15.92
N LEU A 782 -17.05 -57.90 17.10
CA LEU A 782 -15.92 -58.80 17.37
C LEU A 782 -16.28 -60.30 17.33
N ASN A 783 -17.57 -60.67 17.24
CA ASN A 783 -17.98 -62.08 17.20
C ASN A 783 -17.69 -62.80 15.87
N HIS A 784 -17.17 -62.08 14.86
CA HIS A 784 -16.94 -62.59 13.50
C HIS A 784 -15.48 -62.58 13.03
N ILE A 785 -14.52 -62.26 13.89
CA ILE A 785 -13.11 -62.20 13.49
C ILE A 785 -12.44 -63.56 13.73
N GLU A 786 -11.90 -64.17 12.67
CA GLU A 786 -11.18 -65.43 12.76
C GLU A 786 -9.94 -65.31 13.68
N PRO A 787 -9.68 -66.29 14.56
CA PRO A 787 -8.58 -66.24 15.54
C PRO A 787 -7.18 -65.99 14.94
N LYS A 788 -6.98 -66.30 13.65
CA LYS A 788 -5.72 -66.10 12.93
C LYS A 788 -5.43 -64.64 12.56
N VAL A 789 -6.43 -63.76 12.57
CA VAL A 789 -6.24 -62.33 12.28
C VAL A 789 -5.74 -61.58 13.52
N LEU A 790 -6.10 -62.07 14.73
CA LEU A 790 -5.69 -61.48 15.99
C LEU A 790 -4.19 -61.69 16.30
N GLU A 791 -3.63 -62.81 15.84
CA GLU A 791 -2.21 -63.18 16.06
C GLU A 791 -1.24 -62.44 15.12
N ALA A 792 -1.75 -61.80 14.06
CA ALA A 792 -0.95 -60.98 13.14
C ALA A 792 -0.94 -59.48 13.48
N ALA A 793 -1.76 -59.06 14.44
CA ALA A 793 -1.91 -57.66 14.88
C ALA A 793 -1.28 -57.37 16.25
N GLN A 794 -0.91 -58.41 17.00
CA GLN A 794 0.01 -58.34 18.14
C GLN A 794 1.45 -58.36 17.64
#